data_AF-A0A3P9QHD9-F1
#
_entry.id   AF-A0A3P9QHD9-F1
#
_cell.length_a   1.000
_cell.length_b   1.000
_cell.length_c   1.000
_cell.angle_alpha   90.00
_cell.angle_beta   90.00
_cell.angle_gamma   90.00
#
_symmetry.space_group_name_H-M   'P 1'
#
loop_
_entity.id
_entity.type
_entity.pdbx_description
1 polymer ?
#
loop_
_entity_poly.entity_id
_entity_poly.type
_entity_poly.pdbx_seq_one_letter_code
_entity_poly.pdbx_strand_id
1 'polypeptide(L)'
;EQTPYIAGCPLQLLLQLLSGCAEARFPPEARPCSANRCGEDKCCSSLAAIASAWKRAGGWSPLWSDEHQWLEVDLQRRTQITAVATQGRYGSSDWLTTYLLMFSDTGHNWRQHRQEDSLGVKFAFPGNSNADSVVQYKLDQPVIARYLRLIPLDWNPTGRIGLRLEIYGCRYTSEVAGFDGKSSLVYRLSARTSWTARESISLKFKTLRNSGTLLHAKGQRDHSLNLALERGKLLSGSGGKLLVSLGSLLDDQHWHHVKLERLGSHLNLTVDRNTQQVLVPAELSHWHIHTVRPVQSHGLQTPILPNRNFHGCMENLLYNDLNLIRLAKQGSPQVGNTTFSCSEPVFVAVTFTGSHSFLQLPVLTSWLSGVVSIALQFRTWNKAGLLLTFDLQHDVTCCCFCVCVRSGAGLNDGQWHSVELNSMENRLSITVDRDEGATAHTSIPLPPAADSQLFFGGQNVVNRSHSLLAGFQGCMRLLKLDGETVDLIKVQERRLGNYSDLKIDMCGIIDRCSPSHCEHGGRCSQSWRNFHCNCSNSGYRGATCHSAKYEPSCEVYKHQGDTSGHFYVDVDGSGPIKPQLVYCNMTEDQTWIIIQHNNTELTPVQASADTNQHFASFLYPSEEKQLSAVISQSEHCEQELSYHCRKSRLSNSLDGTPFSWWVGGPASGQIQNFWGEALPGSRQCACGLQDNCLDSSFYCNCDADYDLWYDSDLLTQKESLPVRLLVLGDIHRPGSEAAYRVGPLRCHGDKNFWNAAFFDKETSYLHFPTFHGELNADISFLFKTTSSSGLFLENLGIKDFIRIELSSSTEVVFSFDVGNGPLEVKVRSDLPLNDDRWHSVRAERNVKEASLRVDDLPAAVREAPTDGFIHLQLNSQLFIGGTASRQKGFLGCIRSLQLNGVTLDLEERARITPGVRPGCPGHCSSYAALCQNQGRCVERASGFSCDCSRSAYTGVFCHEVSGSFEPTTSITYIVKEPYEASKNSSSLHSSIYSDITLRGDDVSLSFRTSQSPAPLLYVSSFYRQYLILLINKHGEDFCQTKIFCSYNLWPFCSFSYFSLFYGFALSHFGKSEGLSADLAGLASAGFTGCLSAVRFGSFCPLKAALLRPDGRVSVAGAVVASSCAAPAQADSYAAETTHSLSGKIRTTAAFPGVIAVVIFIVVCAAAILARFICIRKETYRNQEVKAAQPGDGSAFPFSGQPDSLSVQSENQKEFFI
;
A
#
# COMPACT_ATOMS: atom_id res chain seq x y z
N GLU A 1 -90.76 26.92 -12.88
CA GLU A 1 -91.15 27.76 -14.03
C GLU A 1 -89.91 28.48 -14.58
N GLN A 2 -90.03 29.17 -15.72
CA GLN A 2 -89.25 30.35 -16.16
C GLN A 2 -87.72 30.44 -15.91
N THR A 3 -86.97 30.20 -16.99
CA THR A 3 -85.77 30.96 -17.45
C THR A 3 -86.08 32.48 -17.58
N PRO A 4 -85.12 33.44 -17.64
CA PRO A 4 -83.97 33.51 -18.58
C PRO A 4 -82.70 34.24 -18.01
N TYR A 5 -81.72 34.85 -18.71
CA TYR A 5 -81.39 35.11 -20.14
C TYR A 5 -79.85 35.38 -20.29
N ILE A 6 -79.23 35.01 -21.44
CA ILE A 6 -78.13 35.69 -22.22
C ILE A 6 -76.85 36.23 -21.50
N ALA A 7 -75.60 36.19 -22.04
CA ALA A 7 -74.91 35.40 -23.09
C ALA A 7 -73.39 35.76 -23.14
N GLY A 8 -72.56 35.03 -23.92
CA GLY A 8 -71.40 35.61 -24.62
C GLY A 8 -70.01 34.94 -24.48
N CYS A 9 -69.64 34.10 -25.47
CA CYS A 9 -68.34 33.89 -26.17
C CYS A 9 -66.94 34.18 -25.54
N PRO A 10 -65.82 33.60 -26.07
CA PRO A 10 -65.66 32.46 -27.00
C PRO A 10 -64.58 31.42 -26.58
N LEU A 11 -64.22 30.51 -27.49
CA LEU A 11 -63.20 29.45 -27.37
C LEU A 11 -61.78 29.97 -27.08
N GLN A 12 -61.10 29.47 -26.03
CA GLN A 12 -59.62 29.35 -26.03
C GLN A 12 -59.01 28.34 -25.02
N LEU A 13 -59.63 27.16 -24.78
CA LEU A 13 -59.08 26.21 -23.78
C LEU A 13 -59.26 24.71 -24.07
N LEU A 14 -59.07 24.27 -25.32
CA LEU A 14 -59.15 22.84 -25.70
C LEU A 14 -57.86 22.27 -26.32
N LEU A 15 -56.70 22.88 -26.06
CA LEU A 15 -55.42 22.53 -26.71
C LEU A 15 -54.19 22.53 -25.77
N GLN A 16 -54.41 22.41 -24.46
CA GLN A 16 -53.34 22.29 -23.44
C GLN A 16 -53.20 20.88 -22.83
N LEU A 17 -53.89 19.86 -23.37
CA LEU A 17 -53.92 18.50 -22.82
C LEU A 17 -52.81 17.55 -23.34
N LEU A 18 -51.84 18.05 -24.11
CA LEU A 18 -50.75 17.24 -24.69
C LEU A 18 -49.35 17.89 -24.55
N SER A 19 -49.07 18.55 -23.41
CA SER A 19 -47.71 19.00 -23.07
C SER A 19 -47.39 18.73 -21.60
N GLY A 20 -46.53 17.74 -21.35
CA GLY A 20 -45.96 17.47 -20.02
C GLY A 20 -44.91 18.50 -19.59
N CYS A 21 -44.42 18.32 -18.36
CA CYS A 21 -43.47 19.21 -17.67
C CYS A 21 -44.02 20.63 -17.40
N ALA A 22 -44.73 20.77 -16.28
CA ALA A 22 -45.05 22.06 -15.69
C ALA A 22 -43.90 22.54 -14.79
N GLU A 23 -43.14 23.54 -15.25
CA GLU A 23 -42.17 24.23 -14.40
C GLU A 23 -42.86 24.99 -13.27
N ALA A 24 -42.52 24.66 -12.03
CA ALA A 24 -43.08 25.32 -10.84
C ALA A 24 -42.09 26.36 -10.25
N ARG A 25 -41.72 27.38 -11.03
CA ARG A 25 -40.87 28.49 -10.57
C ARG A 25 -41.68 29.44 -9.68
N PHE A 26 -41.65 29.24 -8.36
CA PHE A 26 -42.35 30.10 -7.40
C PHE A 26 -41.53 31.34 -7.02
N PRO A 27 -42.04 32.58 -7.20
CA PRO A 27 -41.42 33.78 -6.65
C PRO A 27 -41.64 33.86 -5.13
N PRO A 28 -40.61 34.09 -4.30
CA PRO A 28 -40.74 34.13 -2.85
C PRO A 28 -41.24 35.50 -2.35
N GLU A 29 -42.54 35.77 -2.50
CA GLU A 29 -43.23 36.88 -1.82
C GLU A 29 -43.90 36.43 -0.50
N ALA A 30 -43.08 36.09 0.49
CA ALA A 30 -43.53 35.86 1.86
C ALA A 30 -42.53 36.49 2.85
N ARG A 31 -43.02 37.35 3.75
CA ARG A 31 -42.24 37.84 4.90
C ARG A 31 -42.34 36.80 6.03
N PRO A 32 -41.23 36.20 6.52
CA PRO A 32 -41.31 35.23 7.60
C PRO A 32 -41.70 35.89 8.93
N CYS A 33 -42.71 35.33 9.61
CA CYS A 33 -42.97 35.59 11.02
C CYS A 33 -42.59 34.34 11.82
N SER A 34 -41.44 34.37 12.49
CA SER A 34 -41.00 33.31 13.41
C SER A 34 -40.32 33.93 14.62
N ALA A 35 -40.87 33.69 15.81
CA ALA A 35 -40.27 34.14 17.06
C ALA A 35 -39.45 33.00 17.69
N ASN A 36 -38.15 33.22 17.88
CA ASN A 36 -37.38 32.71 19.03
C ASN A 36 -35.98 33.36 19.07
N ARG A 37 -35.38 33.44 20.27
CA ARG A 37 -34.02 33.97 20.46
C ARG A 37 -32.99 32.95 19.97
N CYS A 38 -32.13 33.35 19.05
CA CYS A 38 -30.88 32.63 18.78
C CYS A 38 -29.80 33.08 19.76
N GLY A 39 -28.92 32.16 20.15
CA GLY A 39 -27.64 32.47 20.80
C GLY A 39 -26.66 33.13 19.82
N GLU A 40 -25.41 33.35 20.24
CA GLU A 40 -24.51 34.32 19.61
C GLU A 40 -23.97 33.95 18.20
N ASP A 41 -24.30 32.76 17.67
CA ASP A 41 -24.01 32.35 16.29
C ASP A 41 -24.98 32.98 15.26
N LYS A 42 -24.49 33.98 14.53
CA LYS A 42 -25.27 34.96 13.76
C LYS A 42 -25.95 34.49 12.46
N CYS A 43 -26.11 33.18 12.23
CA CYS A 43 -26.61 32.62 10.95
C CYS A 43 -27.69 31.53 11.10
N CYS A 44 -28.73 31.80 11.90
CA CYS A 44 -29.84 30.88 12.19
C CYS A 44 -31.23 31.42 11.75
N SER A 45 -31.30 32.19 10.66
CA SER A 45 -32.59 32.61 10.06
C SER A 45 -33.10 31.57 9.05
N SER A 46 -34.41 31.28 9.09
CA SER A 46 -35.13 30.65 7.96
C SER A 46 -35.19 31.64 6.79
N LEU A 47 -34.92 31.16 5.58
CA LEU A 47 -34.79 31.98 4.37
C LEU A 47 -35.84 31.67 3.31
N ALA A 48 -36.29 30.42 3.23
CA ALA A 48 -37.32 29.97 2.31
C ALA A 48 -38.03 28.76 2.91
N ALA A 49 -39.37 28.76 2.88
CA ALA A 49 -40.22 27.67 3.38
C ALA A 49 -41.38 27.45 2.40
N ILE A 50 -41.63 26.19 2.01
CA ILE A 50 -42.68 25.85 1.04
C ILE A 50 -43.92 25.31 1.78
N ALA A 51 -44.92 26.18 1.92
CA ALA A 51 -46.27 25.84 2.36
C ALA A 51 -47.31 26.53 1.45
N SER A 52 -48.22 25.77 0.85
CA SER A 52 -49.19 26.32 -0.12
C SER A 52 -50.27 27.15 0.59
N ALA A 53 -50.44 28.42 0.18
CA ALA A 53 -51.33 29.40 0.80
C ALA A 53 -52.85 29.19 0.57
N TRP A 54 -53.30 27.94 0.38
CA TRP A 54 -54.71 27.57 0.24
C TRP A 54 -55.13 26.62 1.37
N LYS A 55 -56.42 26.66 1.77
CA LYS A 55 -56.93 26.11 3.04
C LYS A 55 -56.99 24.55 3.14
N ARG A 56 -56.02 23.81 2.59
CA ARG A 56 -55.85 22.35 2.77
C ARG A 56 -54.37 21.97 2.73
N ALA A 57 -53.90 21.32 3.82
CA ALA A 57 -52.73 20.41 3.89
C ALA A 57 -51.66 20.55 2.79
N GLY A 58 -50.81 21.58 2.90
CA GLY A 58 -49.83 21.95 1.86
C GLY A 58 -48.50 21.18 1.92
N GLY A 59 -47.99 20.81 0.74
CA GLY A 59 -46.66 20.24 0.52
C GLY A 59 -46.42 19.99 -0.97
N TRP A 60 -45.15 19.95 -1.40
CA TRP A 60 -44.78 19.54 -2.76
C TRP A 60 -44.97 18.02 -2.91
N SER A 61 -45.46 17.60 -4.08
CA SER A 61 -45.54 16.22 -4.51
C SER A 61 -45.61 16.23 -6.05
N PRO A 62 -44.70 15.54 -6.76
CA PRO A 62 -44.69 15.50 -8.21
C PRO A 62 -45.86 14.67 -8.79
N LEU A 63 -46.20 14.91 -10.05
CA LEU A 63 -47.31 14.22 -10.73
C LEU A 63 -47.06 12.71 -10.91
N TRP A 64 -45.80 12.34 -11.11
CA TRP A 64 -45.29 10.97 -11.12
C TRP A 64 -44.21 10.84 -10.04
N SER A 65 -44.06 9.65 -9.45
CA SER A 65 -42.97 9.36 -8.52
C SER A 65 -41.99 8.40 -9.18
N ASP A 66 -40.89 8.98 -9.66
CA ASP A 66 -39.78 8.29 -10.32
C ASP A 66 -38.45 8.95 -9.94
N GLU A 67 -37.34 8.32 -10.29
CA GLU A 67 -35.97 8.78 -10.01
C GLU A 67 -35.58 10.09 -10.75
N HIS A 68 -36.46 10.63 -11.60
CA HIS A 68 -36.19 11.83 -12.41
C HIS A 68 -36.86 13.08 -11.83
N GLN A 69 -37.50 13.01 -10.66
CA GLN A 69 -38.13 14.16 -10.03
C GLN A 69 -37.12 15.00 -9.23
N TRP A 70 -37.30 16.32 -9.20
CA TRP A 70 -36.54 17.22 -8.33
C TRP A 70 -37.36 18.44 -7.91
N LEU A 71 -36.99 19.03 -6.77
CA LEU A 71 -37.52 20.31 -6.28
C LEU A 71 -36.39 21.34 -6.28
N GLU A 72 -36.61 22.50 -6.88
CA GLU A 72 -35.61 23.57 -7.01
C GLU A 72 -36.07 24.87 -6.33
N VAL A 73 -35.12 25.58 -5.70
CA VAL A 73 -35.35 26.84 -5.00
C VAL A 73 -34.28 27.85 -5.41
N ASP A 74 -34.72 28.99 -5.95
CA ASP A 74 -33.88 30.19 -6.17
C ASP A 74 -33.97 31.11 -4.96
N LEU A 75 -32.86 31.28 -4.23
CA LEU A 75 -32.75 32.18 -3.07
C LEU A 75 -32.59 33.66 -3.47
N GLN A 76 -32.75 33.98 -4.76
CA GLN A 76 -32.54 35.27 -5.44
C GLN A 76 -31.11 35.84 -5.38
N ARG A 77 -30.32 35.48 -4.37
CA ARG A 77 -29.00 36.02 -4.06
C ARG A 77 -28.11 34.93 -3.48
N ARG A 78 -26.80 35.07 -3.67
CA ARG A 78 -25.81 34.16 -3.06
C ARG A 78 -25.93 34.20 -1.54
N THR A 79 -26.02 33.02 -0.97
CA THR A 79 -26.42 32.76 0.41
C THR A 79 -25.49 31.70 0.99
N GLN A 80 -25.06 31.91 2.23
CA GLN A 80 -24.33 30.92 3.01
C GLN A 80 -25.36 30.04 3.73
N ILE A 81 -25.62 28.87 3.15
CA ILE A 81 -26.62 27.90 3.60
C ILE A 81 -25.99 27.04 4.70
N THR A 82 -26.69 26.89 5.83
CA THR A 82 -26.17 26.24 7.06
C THR A 82 -26.95 25.00 7.48
N ALA A 83 -28.22 24.88 7.10
CA ALA A 83 -29.02 23.68 7.32
C ALA A 83 -30.20 23.59 6.33
N VAL A 84 -30.74 22.39 6.18
CA VAL A 84 -31.97 22.09 5.43
C VAL A 84 -32.89 21.26 6.32
N ALA A 85 -34.19 21.56 6.35
CA ALA A 85 -35.18 20.75 7.05
C ALA A 85 -36.22 20.19 6.07
N THR A 86 -36.55 18.91 6.27
CA THR A 86 -37.54 18.16 5.49
C THR A 86 -38.66 17.67 6.39
N GLN A 87 -39.89 17.66 5.88
CA GLN A 87 -41.06 17.11 6.58
C GLN A 87 -41.99 16.47 5.53
N GLY A 88 -42.61 15.33 5.83
CA GLY A 88 -43.55 14.70 4.90
C GLY A 88 -44.78 15.56 4.60
N ARG A 89 -45.63 15.16 3.65
CA ARG A 89 -46.85 15.89 3.33
C ARG A 89 -47.95 15.60 4.36
N TYR A 90 -48.37 16.62 5.09
CA TYR A 90 -49.34 16.54 6.19
C TYR A 90 -50.60 15.74 5.83
N GLY A 91 -50.97 14.77 6.67
CA GLY A 91 -52.21 13.98 6.54
C GLY A 91 -52.24 13.05 5.32
N SER A 92 -51.08 12.55 4.87
CA SER A 92 -50.97 11.63 3.73
C SER A 92 -49.86 10.59 3.91
N SER A 93 -49.82 9.56 3.05
CA SER A 93 -48.67 8.66 2.95
C SER A 93 -47.52 9.21 2.08
N ASP A 94 -47.64 10.43 1.53
CA ASP A 94 -46.65 11.02 0.64
C ASP A 94 -45.46 11.62 1.44
N TRP A 95 -44.35 10.89 1.58
CA TRP A 95 -43.08 11.42 2.11
C TRP A 95 -41.84 10.75 1.50
N LEU A 96 -40.76 11.53 1.30
CA LEU A 96 -39.45 10.99 0.94
C LEU A 96 -38.69 10.45 2.16
N THR A 97 -37.89 9.40 1.96
CA THR A 97 -37.11 8.72 3.00
C THR A 97 -35.59 8.94 2.84
N THR A 98 -35.11 9.25 1.64
CA THR A 98 -33.72 9.65 1.35
C THR A 98 -33.67 10.68 0.21
N TYR A 99 -32.64 11.54 0.18
CA TYR A 99 -32.48 12.56 -0.88
C TYR A 99 -31.03 12.99 -1.12
N LEU A 100 -30.75 13.54 -2.30
CA LEU A 100 -29.53 14.29 -2.63
C LEU A 100 -29.76 15.81 -2.50
N LEU A 101 -28.70 16.55 -2.20
CA LEU A 101 -28.64 18.00 -2.34
C LEU A 101 -27.67 18.40 -3.47
N MET A 102 -28.10 19.34 -4.30
CA MET A 102 -27.37 19.90 -5.43
C MET A 102 -27.39 21.43 -5.35
N PHE A 103 -26.27 22.08 -5.67
CA PHE A 103 -26.09 23.52 -5.54
C PHE A 103 -25.58 24.18 -6.83
N SER A 104 -25.99 25.42 -7.08
CA SER A 104 -25.48 26.26 -8.18
C SER A 104 -25.52 27.76 -7.83
N ASP A 105 -24.65 28.55 -8.47
CA ASP A 105 -24.72 30.02 -8.45
C ASP A 105 -25.60 30.60 -9.59
N THR A 106 -25.88 29.81 -10.63
CA THR A 106 -26.52 30.24 -11.89
C THR A 106 -27.83 29.52 -12.24
N GLY A 107 -28.14 28.42 -11.56
CA GLY A 107 -29.22 27.49 -11.95
C GLY A 107 -28.78 26.41 -12.95
N HIS A 108 -27.49 26.43 -13.31
CA HIS A 108 -26.84 25.50 -14.23
C HIS A 108 -25.50 25.01 -13.70
N ASN A 109 -24.92 23.98 -14.32
CA ASN A 109 -23.67 23.33 -13.90
C ASN A 109 -23.72 22.96 -12.40
N TRP A 110 -24.51 21.95 -12.06
CA TRP A 110 -24.86 21.64 -10.68
C TRP A 110 -23.78 20.84 -9.96
N ARG A 111 -23.33 21.34 -8.81
CA ARG A 111 -22.42 20.62 -7.91
C ARG A 111 -23.24 19.83 -6.89
N GLN A 112 -23.09 18.50 -6.91
CA GLN A 112 -23.63 17.64 -5.86
C GLN A 112 -22.95 17.97 -4.52
N HIS A 113 -23.72 18.13 -3.45
CA HIS A 113 -23.16 18.22 -2.11
C HIS A 113 -22.54 16.89 -1.71
N ARG A 114 -21.34 16.94 -1.14
CA ARG A 114 -20.62 15.80 -0.57
C ARG A 114 -20.09 16.26 0.78
N GLN A 115 -20.82 15.88 1.82
CA GLN A 115 -20.44 16.20 3.18
C GLN A 115 -19.65 15.03 3.75
N GLU A 116 -18.56 15.35 4.43
CA GLU A 116 -17.55 14.41 4.90
C GLU A 116 -17.46 14.65 6.40
N ASP A 117 -18.32 13.93 7.11
CA ASP A 117 -18.64 14.17 8.51
C ASP A 117 -17.72 13.33 9.42
N SER A 118 -17.89 13.49 10.73
CA SER A 118 -17.47 12.48 11.73
C SER A 118 -18.25 11.14 11.65
N LEU A 119 -18.81 10.84 10.47
CA LEU A 119 -19.60 9.68 10.06
C LEU A 119 -19.39 9.40 8.54
N GLY A 120 -18.27 9.87 7.97
CA GLY A 120 -17.86 9.65 6.57
C GLY A 120 -18.58 10.50 5.51
N VAL A 121 -18.26 10.23 4.22
CA VAL A 121 -18.81 10.94 3.05
C VAL A 121 -20.27 10.56 2.77
N LYS A 122 -21.21 11.38 3.23
CA LYS A 122 -22.65 11.21 2.96
C LYS A 122 -22.99 11.80 1.59
N PHE A 123 -23.42 10.93 0.68
CA PHE A 123 -24.01 11.32 -0.60
C PHE A 123 -25.53 11.51 -0.49
N ALA A 124 -26.21 10.57 0.19
CA ALA A 124 -27.63 10.62 0.49
C ALA A 124 -27.87 11.13 1.92
N PHE A 125 -28.84 12.03 2.06
CA PHE A 125 -29.30 12.58 3.33
C PHE A 125 -30.55 11.82 3.80
N PRO A 126 -30.66 11.48 5.09
CA PRO A 126 -31.85 10.83 5.63
C PRO A 126 -33.04 11.81 5.59
N GLY A 127 -34.14 11.34 4.98
CA GLY A 127 -35.42 12.02 4.91
C GLY A 127 -36.34 11.68 6.08
N ASN A 128 -37.64 11.66 5.82
CA ASN A 128 -38.67 11.47 6.84
C ASN A 128 -39.09 10.00 6.97
N SER A 129 -39.46 9.58 8.17
CA SER A 129 -40.08 8.26 8.42
C SER A 129 -41.61 8.29 8.42
N ASN A 130 -42.22 9.47 8.36
CA ASN A 130 -43.66 9.71 8.43
C ASN A 130 -44.01 11.13 7.93
N ALA A 131 -45.30 11.45 7.87
CA ALA A 131 -45.82 12.72 7.36
C ALA A 131 -45.47 13.97 8.21
N ASP A 132 -45.19 13.82 9.51
CA ASP A 132 -45.31 14.91 10.49
C ASP A 132 -44.03 15.25 11.25
N SER A 133 -43.07 14.32 11.39
CA SER A 133 -41.78 14.61 12.00
C SER A 133 -40.90 15.46 11.08
N VAL A 134 -40.44 16.62 11.56
CA VAL A 134 -39.40 17.42 10.88
C VAL A 134 -38.04 16.75 11.08
N VAL A 135 -37.31 16.53 10.00
CA VAL A 135 -35.94 16.03 9.99
C VAL A 135 -35.04 17.15 9.48
N GLN A 136 -34.27 17.75 10.39
CA GLN A 136 -33.33 18.82 10.10
C GLN A 136 -31.91 18.28 9.97
N TYR A 137 -31.25 18.63 8.86
CA TYR A 137 -29.86 18.30 8.60
C TYR A 137 -29.01 19.57 8.62
N LYS A 138 -28.04 19.65 9.54
CA LYS A 138 -27.06 20.75 9.61
C LYS A 138 -25.87 20.45 8.71
N LEU A 139 -25.40 21.46 7.98
CA LEU A 139 -24.22 21.33 7.13
C LEU A 139 -22.95 21.64 7.92
N ASP A 140 -22.05 20.68 8.05
CA ASP A 140 -20.78 20.84 8.80
C ASP A 140 -19.87 21.92 8.18
N GLN A 141 -19.98 22.09 6.86
CA GLN A 141 -19.35 23.17 6.11
C GLN A 141 -20.43 23.94 5.34
N PRO A 142 -20.71 25.21 5.70
CA PRO A 142 -21.74 26.00 5.04
C PRO A 142 -21.48 26.20 3.54
N VAL A 143 -22.50 25.96 2.71
CA VAL A 143 -22.37 26.05 1.26
C VAL A 143 -22.80 27.44 0.78
N ILE A 144 -21.97 28.07 -0.06
CA ILE A 144 -22.29 29.35 -0.70
C ILE A 144 -22.88 29.07 -2.08
N ALA A 145 -24.18 29.33 -2.25
CA ALA A 145 -24.91 29.13 -3.51
C ALA A 145 -26.06 30.15 -3.64
N ARG A 146 -26.65 30.25 -4.84
CA ARG A 146 -27.94 30.94 -5.05
C ARG A 146 -29.09 29.96 -5.19
N TYR A 147 -28.84 28.82 -5.84
CA TYR A 147 -29.84 27.81 -6.15
C TYR A 147 -29.56 26.53 -5.36
N LEU A 148 -30.62 25.92 -4.83
CA LEU A 148 -30.62 24.60 -4.21
C LEU A 148 -31.62 23.72 -4.97
N ARG A 149 -31.19 22.53 -5.40
CA ARG A 149 -32.04 21.49 -5.99
C ARG A 149 -31.96 20.23 -5.12
N LEU A 150 -33.10 19.75 -4.66
CA LEU A 150 -33.25 18.50 -3.91
C LEU A 150 -33.78 17.42 -4.84
N ILE A 151 -33.11 16.27 -4.87
CA ILE A 151 -33.50 15.11 -5.69
C ILE A 151 -33.86 13.98 -4.73
N PRO A 152 -35.13 13.54 -4.65
CA PRO A 152 -35.51 12.34 -3.90
C PRO A 152 -34.78 11.11 -4.46
N LEU A 153 -34.40 10.19 -3.58
CA LEU A 153 -33.86 8.89 -3.97
C LEU A 153 -34.89 7.80 -3.67
N ASP A 154 -35.22 7.65 -2.39
CA ASP A 154 -36.27 6.76 -1.90
C ASP A 154 -37.44 7.55 -1.29
N TRP A 155 -38.62 6.94 -1.29
CA TRP A 155 -39.83 7.43 -0.63
C TRP A 155 -40.64 6.29 -0.03
N ASN A 156 -41.70 6.61 0.71
CA ASN A 156 -42.59 5.61 1.29
C ASN A 156 -43.18 4.68 0.19
N PRO A 157 -42.94 3.36 0.23
CA PRO A 157 -43.50 2.42 -0.77
C PRO A 157 -45.03 2.29 -0.71
N THR A 158 -45.68 2.82 0.33
CA THR A 158 -47.16 2.90 0.45
C THR A 158 -47.74 4.28 0.11
N GLY A 159 -46.94 5.16 -0.51
CA GLY A 159 -47.33 6.50 -0.92
C GLY A 159 -46.51 6.99 -2.12
N ARG A 160 -46.38 8.31 -2.24
CA ARG A 160 -45.56 8.96 -3.29
C ARG A 160 -44.47 9.81 -2.68
N ILE A 161 -43.63 10.37 -3.55
CA ILE A 161 -42.76 11.50 -3.20
C ILE A 161 -43.63 12.64 -2.64
N GLY A 162 -43.30 13.09 -1.43
CA GLY A 162 -43.95 14.23 -0.76
C GLY A 162 -42.97 14.96 0.15
N LEU A 163 -43.07 16.29 0.19
CA LEU A 163 -42.11 17.13 0.92
C LEU A 163 -42.66 18.52 1.27
N ARG A 164 -42.42 18.95 2.50
CA ARG A 164 -42.30 20.35 2.92
C ARG A 164 -40.81 20.62 3.16
N LEU A 165 -40.29 21.70 2.59
CA LEU A 165 -38.86 22.04 2.59
C LEU A 165 -38.66 23.41 3.25
N GLU A 166 -37.66 23.51 4.12
CA GLU A 166 -37.18 24.77 4.70
C GLU A 166 -35.64 24.86 4.62
N ILE A 167 -35.14 26.05 4.30
CA ILE A 167 -33.70 26.31 4.09
C ILE A 167 -33.23 27.39 5.08
N TYR A 168 -32.15 27.09 5.80
CA TYR A 168 -31.55 27.93 6.83
C TYR A 168 -30.21 28.50 6.36
N GLY A 169 -29.91 29.74 6.74
CA GLY A 169 -28.63 30.36 6.43
C GLY A 169 -28.60 31.87 6.64
N CYS A 170 -27.63 32.52 6.03
CA CYS A 170 -27.46 33.98 6.05
C CYS A 170 -26.95 34.50 4.69
N ARG A 171 -27.27 35.76 4.37
CA ARG A 171 -26.91 36.40 3.08
C ARG A 171 -25.38 36.48 2.93
N TYR A 172 -24.85 36.02 1.81
CA TYR A 172 -23.43 36.15 1.50
C TYR A 172 -23.13 37.43 0.70
N THR A 173 -21.99 38.06 0.98
CA THR A 173 -21.48 39.24 0.25
C THR A 173 -19.98 39.13 0.11
N SER A 174 -19.46 39.30 -1.12
CA SER A 174 -18.06 39.10 -1.43
C SER A 174 -17.54 40.05 -2.50
N GLU A 175 -16.22 40.28 -2.50
CA GLU A 175 -15.57 41.23 -3.41
C GLU A 175 -15.02 40.50 -4.63
N VAL A 176 -15.77 40.56 -5.73
CA VAL A 176 -15.48 39.88 -7.00
C VAL A 176 -14.79 40.82 -8.01
N ALA A 177 -13.88 40.25 -8.80
CA ALA A 177 -13.31 40.83 -10.02
C ALA A 177 -13.28 39.79 -11.16
N GLY A 178 -13.52 40.24 -12.40
CA GLY A 178 -13.50 39.44 -13.62
C GLY A 178 -12.26 39.74 -14.48
N PHE A 179 -11.75 38.69 -15.13
CA PHE A 179 -10.56 38.73 -15.98
C PHE A 179 -10.85 38.04 -17.32
N ASP A 180 -10.61 38.73 -18.44
CA ASP A 180 -10.83 38.24 -19.81
C ASP A 180 -9.56 37.66 -20.47
N GLY A 181 -8.46 37.53 -19.72
CA GLY A 181 -7.13 37.22 -20.23
C GLY A 181 -6.32 38.44 -20.71
N LYS A 182 -6.89 39.64 -20.71
CA LYS A 182 -6.22 40.92 -21.02
C LYS A 182 -6.22 41.86 -19.80
N SER A 183 -7.26 41.80 -18.96
CA SER A 183 -7.29 42.44 -17.65
C SER A 183 -6.15 41.97 -16.76
N SER A 184 -5.56 42.91 -16.01
CA SER A 184 -4.53 42.63 -15.00
C SER A 184 -4.68 43.59 -13.83
N LEU A 185 -4.50 43.08 -12.62
CA LEU A 185 -4.47 43.88 -11.40
C LEU A 185 -3.03 43.95 -10.89
N VAL A 186 -2.60 45.13 -10.41
CA VAL A 186 -1.25 45.32 -9.86
C VAL A 186 -1.37 46.08 -8.55
N TYR A 187 -1.00 45.43 -7.44
CA TYR A 187 -0.94 46.06 -6.13
C TYR A 187 0.50 46.12 -5.65
N ARG A 188 1.03 47.34 -5.44
CA ARG A 188 2.33 47.57 -4.81
C ARG A 188 2.11 47.74 -3.31
N LEU A 189 2.82 46.95 -2.50
CA LEU A 189 2.71 46.99 -1.06
C LEU A 189 3.58 48.13 -0.50
N SER A 190 2.96 49.11 0.15
CA SER A 190 3.68 50.12 0.93
C SER A 190 4.45 49.45 2.07
N ALA A 191 5.73 49.81 2.24
CA ALA A 191 6.61 49.18 3.20
C ALA A 191 6.10 49.35 4.65
N ARG A 192 5.51 48.30 5.22
CA ARG A 192 5.23 48.19 6.65
C ARG A 192 6.53 47.86 7.40
N THR A 193 6.76 48.56 8.51
CA THR A 193 7.89 48.35 9.42
C THR A 193 7.65 47.26 10.48
N SER A 194 6.48 46.60 10.44
CA SER A 194 6.07 45.55 11.39
C SER A 194 6.17 44.19 10.72
N TRP A 195 6.95 43.30 11.36
CA TRP A 195 7.14 41.90 10.96
C TRP A 195 6.05 41.03 11.59
N THR A 196 5.34 40.23 10.80
CA THR A 196 4.48 39.15 11.32
C THR A 196 5.17 37.81 11.08
N ALA A 197 5.22 36.94 12.10
CA ALA A 197 5.81 35.60 12.00
C ALA A 197 5.04 34.62 11.08
N ARG A 198 3.90 35.08 10.54
CA ARG A 198 2.99 34.39 9.63
C ARG A 198 2.69 35.35 8.47
N GLU A 199 2.78 34.84 7.26
CA GLU A 199 2.32 35.52 6.04
C GLU A 199 1.24 34.65 5.39
N SER A 200 0.20 35.27 4.84
CA SER A 200 -0.88 34.55 4.17
C SER A 200 -1.45 35.31 2.98
N ILE A 201 -1.66 34.57 1.91
CA ILE A 201 -2.47 34.95 0.75
C ILE A 201 -3.66 33.99 0.72
N SER A 202 -4.87 34.51 0.54
CA SER A 202 -6.02 33.69 0.19
C SER A 202 -6.85 34.34 -0.90
N LEU A 203 -7.52 33.52 -1.70
CA LEU A 203 -8.45 33.92 -2.74
C LEU A 203 -9.41 32.77 -3.02
N LYS A 204 -10.54 33.06 -3.66
CA LYS A 204 -11.23 32.04 -4.46
C LYS A 204 -11.12 32.39 -5.93
N PHE A 205 -11.06 31.38 -6.79
CA PHE A 205 -11.11 31.56 -8.24
C PHE A 205 -12.14 30.62 -8.88
N LYS A 206 -12.56 30.96 -10.09
CA LYS A 206 -13.52 30.22 -10.91
C LYS A 206 -13.17 30.38 -12.39
N THR A 207 -13.02 29.28 -13.12
CA THR A 207 -12.63 29.32 -14.54
C THR A 207 -13.09 28.09 -15.32
N LEU A 208 -13.13 28.27 -16.64
CA LEU A 208 -13.30 27.25 -17.68
C LEU A 208 -11.98 26.87 -18.37
N ARG A 209 -10.89 27.61 -18.14
CA ARG A 209 -9.59 27.37 -18.77
C ARG A 209 -8.79 26.44 -17.87
N ASN A 210 -8.31 25.34 -18.41
CA ASN A 210 -7.42 24.42 -17.69
C ASN A 210 -6.00 24.98 -17.44
N SER A 211 -5.68 26.21 -17.86
CA SER A 211 -4.38 26.84 -17.62
C SER A 211 -4.43 28.37 -17.58
N GLY A 212 -3.57 28.98 -16.75
CA GLY A 212 -3.40 30.43 -16.64
C GLY A 212 -2.82 30.88 -15.29
N THR A 213 -2.02 31.95 -15.29
CA THR A 213 -1.37 32.51 -14.09
C THR A 213 -2.37 33.28 -13.21
N LEU A 214 -2.68 32.73 -12.04
CA LEU A 214 -3.58 33.34 -11.04
C LEU A 214 -2.91 34.49 -10.29
N LEU A 215 -1.69 34.28 -9.79
CA LEU A 215 -1.00 35.26 -8.96
C LEU A 215 0.52 35.15 -9.12
N HIS A 216 1.16 36.28 -9.38
CA HIS A 216 2.61 36.46 -9.33
C HIS A 216 2.96 37.47 -8.23
N ALA A 217 3.71 37.04 -7.23
CA ALA A 217 4.23 37.88 -6.16
C ALA A 217 5.75 38.04 -6.33
N LYS A 218 6.24 39.28 -6.48
CA LYS A 218 7.68 39.58 -6.60
C LYS A 218 8.21 40.28 -5.36
N GLY A 219 9.38 39.84 -4.88
CA GLY A 219 10.12 40.45 -3.79
C GLY A 219 11.38 41.21 -4.22
N GLN A 220 12.17 41.63 -3.24
CA GLN A 220 13.23 42.63 -3.41
C GLN A 220 14.54 42.12 -4.07
N ARG A 221 14.78 40.81 -4.08
CA ARG A 221 16.00 40.17 -4.59
C ARG A 221 15.71 39.18 -5.73
N ASP A 222 14.85 39.59 -6.65
CA ASP A 222 14.35 38.80 -7.79
C ASP A 222 13.63 37.47 -7.50
N HIS A 223 13.62 37.01 -6.25
CA HIS A 223 12.73 35.96 -5.77
C HIS A 223 11.26 36.31 -6.09
N SER A 224 10.54 35.35 -6.67
CA SER A 224 9.12 35.48 -6.99
C SER A 224 8.39 34.18 -6.77
N LEU A 225 7.15 34.27 -6.27
CA LEU A 225 6.22 33.16 -6.20
C LEU A 225 5.21 33.27 -7.34
N ASN A 226 4.96 32.15 -7.99
CA ASN A 226 3.96 32.00 -9.02
C ASN A 226 2.93 30.97 -8.55
N LEU A 227 1.65 31.36 -8.55
CA LEU A 227 0.50 30.46 -8.51
C LEU A 227 -0.12 30.46 -9.90
N ALA A 228 -0.09 29.32 -10.58
CA ALA A 228 -0.62 29.15 -11.93
C ALA A 228 -1.42 27.85 -12.03
N LEU A 229 -2.47 27.86 -12.83
CA LEU A 229 -3.19 26.66 -13.21
C LEU A 229 -2.50 26.00 -14.41
N GLU A 230 -2.33 24.69 -14.38
CA GLU A 230 -1.89 23.88 -15.53
C GLU A 230 -2.62 22.53 -15.55
N ARG A 231 -3.20 22.16 -16.71
CA ARG A 231 -4.03 20.95 -16.89
C ARG A 231 -5.09 20.77 -15.79
N GLY A 232 -5.69 21.88 -15.35
CA GLY A 232 -6.70 21.89 -14.28
C GLY A 232 -6.14 21.62 -12.87
N LYS A 233 -4.82 21.59 -12.67
CA LYS A 233 -4.15 21.45 -11.36
C LYS A 233 -3.49 22.78 -10.96
N LEU A 234 -3.50 23.12 -9.66
CA LEU A 234 -2.81 24.32 -9.20
C LEU A 234 -1.33 24.01 -8.99
N LEU A 235 -0.46 24.78 -9.64
CA LEU A 235 0.99 24.75 -9.45
C LEU A 235 1.44 25.97 -8.65
N SER A 236 2.38 25.74 -7.73
CA SER A 236 3.08 26.78 -6.98
C SER A 236 4.59 26.59 -7.13
N GLY A 237 5.32 27.67 -7.41
CA GLY A 237 6.77 27.58 -7.60
C GLY A 237 7.51 28.92 -7.68
N SER A 238 8.84 28.83 -7.57
CA SER A 238 9.74 29.98 -7.41
C SER A 238 10.99 29.82 -8.29
N GLY A 239 11.45 30.91 -8.90
CA GLY A 239 12.64 30.92 -9.76
C GLY A 239 12.58 29.93 -10.94
N GLY A 240 11.39 29.63 -11.46
CA GLY A 240 11.16 28.62 -12.51
C GLY A 240 11.10 27.17 -12.01
N LYS A 241 11.41 26.88 -10.75
CA LYS A 241 11.24 25.54 -10.15
C LYS A 241 9.83 25.36 -9.59
N LEU A 242 9.21 24.23 -9.91
CA LEU A 242 7.98 23.78 -9.25
C LEU A 242 8.29 23.42 -7.79
N LEU A 243 7.49 23.93 -6.84
CA LEU A 243 7.59 23.59 -5.41
C LEU A 243 6.49 22.60 -5.00
N VAL A 244 5.26 22.78 -5.50
CA VAL A 244 4.11 21.91 -5.19
C VAL A 244 3.05 21.97 -6.28
N SER A 245 2.32 20.86 -6.46
CA SER A 245 1.13 20.74 -7.31
C SER A 245 -0.01 20.17 -6.46
N LEU A 246 -1.17 20.84 -6.44
CA LEU A 246 -2.30 20.45 -5.60
C LEU A 246 -3.65 20.73 -6.28
N GLY A 247 -4.63 19.87 -6.02
CA GLY A 247 -5.95 19.92 -6.66
C GLY A 247 -5.93 19.45 -8.12
N SER A 248 -7.12 19.21 -8.66
CA SER A 248 -7.32 18.74 -10.03
C SER A 248 -8.73 19.09 -10.50
N LEU A 249 -8.98 19.06 -11.81
CA LEU A 249 -10.26 19.39 -12.44
C LEU A 249 -10.79 20.81 -12.07
N LEU A 250 -9.89 21.74 -11.70
CA LEU A 250 -10.21 23.11 -11.26
C LEU A 250 -10.64 24.05 -12.40
N ASP A 251 -11.09 23.46 -13.52
CA ASP A 251 -11.62 24.08 -14.74
C ASP A 251 -13.13 23.79 -14.92
N ASP A 252 -13.79 23.39 -13.84
CA ASP A 252 -15.19 22.97 -13.78
C ASP A 252 -16.21 24.13 -13.71
N GLN A 253 -15.75 25.38 -13.73
CA GLN A 253 -16.55 26.60 -13.55
C GLN A 253 -17.28 26.69 -12.18
N HIS A 254 -16.77 26.05 -11.13
CA HIS A 254 -17.13 26.35 -9.74
C HIS A 254 -16.12 27.28 -9.05
N TRP A 255 -16.43 27.68 -7.82
CA TRP A 255 -15.49 28.40 -6.97
C TRP A 255 -14.60 27.42 -6.21
N HIS A 256 -13.28 27.55 -6.41
CA HIS A 256 -12.26 26.88 -5.61
C HIS A 256 -11.58 27.87 -4.67
N HIS A 257 -11.35 27.46 -3.43
CA HIS A 257 -10.60 28.23 -2.44
C HIS A 257 -9.11 27.88 -2.52
N VAL A 258 -8.26 28.90 -2.59
CA VAL A 258 -6.80 28.76 -2.51
C VAL A 258 -6.30 29.59 -1.35
N LYS A 259 -5.55 28.95 -0.45
CA LYS A 259 -4.83 29.64 0.61
C LYS A 259 -3.37 29.19 0.61
N LEU A 260 -2.47 30.16 0.64
CA LEU A 260 -1.04 29.96 0.76
C LEU A 260 -0.59 30.63 2.05
N GLU A 261 -0.11 29.83 2.99
CA GLU A 261 0.24 30.27 4.34
C GLU A 261 1.67 29.84 4.68
N ARG A 262 2.47 30.77 5.20
CA ARG A 262 3.85 30.54 5.59
C ARG A 262 3.99 30.50 7.11
N LEU A 263 4.67 29.46 7.60
CA LEU A 263 5.00 29.23 9.00
C LEU A 263 6.51 28.92 9.11
N GLY A 264 7.31 29.96 9.34
CA GLY A 264 8.77 29.84 9.42
C GLY A 264 9.43 29.35 8.12
N SER A 265 9.98 28.14 8.15
CA SER A 265 10.56 27.41 7.02
C SER A 265 9.55 26.59 6.21
N HIS A 266 8.28 26.51 6.63
CA HIS A 266 7.25 25.69 5.99
C HIS A 266 6.24 26.56 5.23
N LEU A 267 5.82 26.06 4.07
CA LEU A 267 4.78 26.66 3.23
C LEU A 267 3.62 25.67 3.10
N ASN A 268 2.46 26.05 3.62
CA ASN A 268 1.22 25.31 3.47
C ASN A 268 0.46 25.87 2.26
N LEU A 269 0.25 25.05 1.23
CA LEU A 269 -0.70 25.32 0.16
C LEU A 269 -1.98 24.53 0.44
N THR A 270 -3.11 25.22 0.57
CA THR A 270 -4.45 24.64 0.66
C THR A 270 -5.22 24.90 -0.63
N VAL A 271 -5.84 23.86 -1.19
CA VAL A 271 -6.81 23.94 -2.29
C VAL A 271 -8.10 23.23 -1.87
N ASP A 272 -9.21 23.98 -1.84
CA ASP A 272 -10.48 23.62 -1.22
C ASP A 272 -10.31 23.14 0.24
N ARG A 273 -10.31 21.82 0.48
CA ARG A 273 -10.04 21.20 1.80
C ARG A 273 -8.60 20.68 1.94
N ASN A 274 -7.98 20.30 0.83
CA ASN A 274 -6.71 19.57 0.82
C ASN A 274 -5.56 20.55 1.11
N THR A 275 -4.69 20.23 2.08
CA THR A 275 -3.51 21.04 2.42
C THR A 275 -2.24 20.22 2.27
N GLN A 276 -1.26 20.75 1.55
CA GLN A 276 0.07 20.18 1.41
C GLN A 276 1.11 21.15 1.97
N GLN A 277 1.97 20.64 2.86
CA GLN A 277 3.09 21.38 3.42
C GLN A 277 4.38 21.04 2.68
N VAL A 278 5.19 22.05 2.36
CA VAL A 278 6.51 21.89 1.73
C VAL A 278 7.55 22.76 2.44
N LEU A 279 8.77 22.24 2.55
CA LEU A 279 9.93 22.99 3.06
C LEU A 279 10.36 24.06 2.05
N VAL A 280 10.49 25.29 2.53
CA VAL A 280 10.93 26.44 1.75
C VAL A 280 12.46 26.47 1.72
N PRO A 281 13.11 26.52 0.54
CA PRO A 281 14.56 26.71 0.41
C PRO A 281 15.07 27.92 1.22
N ALA A 282 16.27 27.81 1.80
CA ALA A 282 16.80 28.79 2.74
C ALA A 282 16.92 30.21 2.13
N GLU A 283 17.12 30.31 0.83
CA GLU A 283 17.20 31.54 0.05
C GLU A 283 15.86 32.32 0.04
N LEU A 284 14.74 31.60 0.20
CA LEU A 284 13.37 32.15 0.23
C LEU A 284 12.88 32.44 1.67
N SER A 285 13.73 32.28 2.67
CA SER A 285 13.40 32.54 4.09
C SER A 285 13.15 34.02 4.42
N HIS A 286 13.62 34.94 3.58
CA HIS A 286 13.47 36.40 3.75
C HIS A 286 12.53 36.99 2.69
N TRP A 287 11.27 36.59 2.81
CA TRP A 287 10.19 36.97 1.93
C TRP A 287 9.67 38.37 2.27
N HIS A 288 9.68 39.28 1.29
CA HIS A 288 8.98 40.56 1.34
C HIS A 288 8.30 40.76 -0.01
N ILE A 289 6.97 40.64 -0.07
CA ILE A 289 6.24 40.92 -1.31
C ILE A 289 6.16 42.42 -1.51
N HIS A 290 6.79 42.94 -2.57
CA HIS A 290 6.69 44.35 -2.96
C HIS A 290 5.64 44.58 -4.03
N THR A 291 5.27 43.56 -4.79
CA THR A 291 4.16 43.65 -5.74
C THR A 291 3.42 42.32 -5.87
N VAL A 292 2.10 42.36 -5.70
CA VAL A 292 1.17 41.27 -6.04
C VAL A 292 0.53 41.59 -7.38
N ARG A 293 0.58 40.65 -8.32
CA ARG A 293 -0.01 40.78 -9.67
C ARG A 293 -0.88 39.57 -10.02
N PRO A 294 -2.21 39.70 -10.02
CA PRO A 294 -3.06 38.89 -10.87
C PRO A 294 -2.80 39.23 -12.35
N VAL A 295 -2.33 38.22 -13.10
CA VAL A 295 -1.98 38.27 -14.53
C VAL A 295 -0.64 38.99 -14.87
N GLN A 296 0.02 38.55 -15.95
CA GLN A 296 1.31 39.06 -16.42
C GLN A 296 1.15 40.15 -17.49
N SER A 297 2.04 41.13 -17.49
CA SER A 297 2.30 42.04 -18.63
C SER A 297 3.75 41.88 -19.09
N HIS A 298 4.05 42.22 -20.34
CA HIS A 298 5.34 41.96 -20.99
C HIS A 298 6.52 42.63 -20.24
N GLY A 299 7.52 41.85 -19.85
CA GLY A 299 8.80 42.39 -19.36
C GLY A 299 9.54 41.52 -18.33
N LEU A 300 10.55 40.78 -18.81
CA LEU A 300 11.64 40.08 -18.09
C LEU A 300 11.30 38.99 -17.05
N GLN A 301 12.20 38.01 -17.00
CA GLN A 301 12.25 36.82 -16.13
C GLN A 301 11.15 35.77 -16.38
N THR A 302 11.56 34.50 -16.32
CA THR A 302 10.80 33.34 -16.82
C THR A 302 9.81 32.79 -15.79
N PRO A 303 8.49 32.89 -16.02
CA PRO A 303 7.51 32.12 -15.25
C PRO A 303 7.58 30.63 -15.61
N ILE A 304 6.95 29.79 -14.79
CA ILE A 304 6.81 28.34 -15.03
C ILE A 304 6.06 28.07 -16.34
N LEU A 305 5.09 28.93 -16.68
CA LEU A 305 4.34 28.92 -17.93
C LEU A 305 4.38 30.32 -18.59
N PRO A 306 5.08 30.51 -19.72
CA PRO A 306 5.05 31.78 -20.45
C PRO A 306 3.69 32.00 -21.15
N ASN A 307 3.28 33.26 -21.27
CA ASN A 307 2.18 33.75 -22.11
C ASN A 307 0.76 33.14 -21.86
N ARG A 308 0.46 32.61 -20.67
CA ARG A 308 -0.93 32.18 -20.31
C ARG A 308 -1.53 33.03 -19.20
N ASN A 309 -2.26 34.07 -19.61
CA ASN A 309 -3.03 34.94 -18.71
C ASN A 309 -4.30 34.25 -18.20
N PHE A 310 -4.71 34.56 -16.96
CA PHE A 310 -5.95 34.01 -16.39
C PHE A 310 -7.20 34.62 -17.03
N HIS A 311 -8.16 33.76 -17.35
CA HIS A 311 -9.49 34.13 -17.85
C HIS A 311 -10.54 33.44 -16.95
N GLY A 312 -11.34 34.23 -16.25
CA GLY A 312 -12.26 33.75 -15.22
C GLY A 312 -12.54 34.83 -14.18
N CYS A 313 -12.98 34.42 -12.99
CA CYS A 313 -13.33 35.33 -11.91
C CYS A 313 -12.53 35.02 -10.64
N MET A 314 -12.21 36.05 -9.87
CA MET A 314 -11.64 35.92 -8.53
C MET A 314 -12.54 36.60 -7.50
N GLU A 315 -12.61 36.02 -6.31
CA GLU A 315 -13.39 36.52 -5.17
C GLU A 315 -12.47 36.62 -3.95
N ASN A 316 -12.56 37.74 -3.22
CA ASN A 316 -11.93 37.93 -1.91
C ASN A 316 -10.41 37.64 -1.92
N LEU A 317 -9.67 38.23 -2.87
CA LEU A 317 -8.20 38.23 -2.84
C LEU A 317 -7.70 39.01 -1.62
N LEU A 318 -7.20 38.29 -0.63
CA LEU A 318 -6.74 38.76 0.68
C LEU A 318 -5.22 38.57 0.79
N TYR A 319 -4.52 39.58 1.30
CA TYR A 319 -3.13 39.48 1.72
C TYR A 319 -3.00 40.00 3.16
N ASN A 320 -2.70 39.11 4.11
CA ASN A 320 -2.71 39.42 5.56
C ASN A 320 -3.96 40.25 5.95
N ASP A 321 -5.13 39.68 5.64
CA ASP A 321 -6.49 40.23 5.83
C ASP A 321 -6.85 41.49 5.01
N LEU A 322 -5.93 42.07 4.24
CA LEU A 322 -6.20 43.19 3.34
C LEU A 322 -6.83 42.70 2.01
N ASN A 323 -8.10 43.03 1.79
CA ASN A 323 -8.81 42.68 0.55
C ASN A 323 -8.39 43.60 -0.61
N LEU A 324 -7.58 43.08 -1.52
CA LEU A 324 -6.98 43.85 -2.61
C LEU A 324 -8.01 44.24 -3.70
N ILE A 325 -9.06 43.42 -3.89
CA ILE A 325 -10.15 43.73 -4.84
C ILE A 325 -10.96 44.93 -4.34
N ARG A 326 -11.26 45.00 -3.04
CA ARG A 326 -11.93 46.16 -2.42
C ARG A 326 -11.11 47.44 -2.58
N LEU A 327 -9.80 47.38 -2.34
CA LEU A 327 -8.89 48.52 -2.51
C LEU A 327 -8.80 48.96 -3.99
N ALA A 328 -8.88 48.04 -4.94
CA ALA A 328 -8.96 48.35 -6.36
C ALA A 328 -10.25 49.09 -6.73
N LYS A 329 -11.41 48.63 -6.22
CA LYS A 329 -12.72 49.30 -6.39
C LYS A 329 -12.75 50.72 -5.81
N GLN A 330 -11.97 50.97 -4.77
CA GLN A 330 -11.91 52.25 -4.07
C GLN A 330 -10.88 53.25 -4.64
N GLY A 331 -10.31 52.99 -5.83
CA GLY A 331 -9.51 53.97 -6.57
C GLY A 331 -8.01 53.99 -6.24
N SER A 332 -7.43 52.86 -5.83
CA SER A 332 -5.97 52.76 -5.61
C SER A 332 -5.18 52.98 -6.92
N PRO A 333 -4.05 53.72 -6.93
CA PRO A 333 -3.52 54.39 -8.13
C PRO A 333 -2.75 53.52 -9.16
N GLN A 334 -2.99 52.21 -9.22
CA GLN A 334 -2.26 51.26 -10.10
C GLN A 334 -3.15 50.15 -10.71
N VAL A 335 -4.45 50.39 -10.91
CA VAL A 335 -5.41 49.39 -11.44
C VAL A 335 -5.43 49.39 -12.98
N GLY A 336 -5.20 48.23 -13.60
CA GLY A 336 -5.41 48.01 -15.04
C GLY A 336 -6.89 47.72 -15.36
N ASN A 337 -7.28 47.79 -16.64
CA ASN A 337 -8.67 47.64 -17.07
C ASN A 337 -9.27 46.28 -16.66
N THR A 338 -10.05 46.26 -15.58
CA THR A 338 -10.54 45.06 -14.89
C THR A 338 -12.01 45.27 -14.52
N THR A 339 -12.86 44.28 -14.76
CA THR A 339 -14.30 44.37 -14.42
C THR A 339 -14.53 43.97 -12.97
N PHE A 340 -15.45 44.65 -12.29
CA PHE A 340 -15.81 44.39 -10.89
C PHE A 340 -17.07 43.54 -10.72
N SER A 341 -17.34 42.71 -11.73
CA SER A 341 -18.43 41.74 -11.85
C SER A 341 -17.90 40.47 -12.51
N CYS A 342 -18.61 39.36 -12.35
CA CYS A 342 -18.34 38.11 -13.06
C CYS A 342 -19.41 37.93 -14.14
N SER A 343 -19.03 38.03 -15.42
CA SER A 343 -19.90 37.71 -16.55
C SER A 343 -19.78 36.21 -16.85
N GLU A 344 -20.82 35.45 -16.51
CA GLU A 344 -20.80 34.00 -16.62
C GLU A 344 -21.54 33.51 -17.87
N PRO A 345 -20.84 33.03 -18.92
CA PRO A 345 -21.48 32.24 -19.96
C PRO A 345 -22.03 30.93 -19.37
N VAL A 346 -23.25 30.56 -19.77
CA VAL A 346 -23.90 29.29 -19.40
C VAL A 346 -23.62 28.25 -20.46
N PHE A 347 -23.24 27.04 -20.04
CA PHE A 347 -23.10 25.87 -20.89
C PHE A 347 -23.48 24.63 -20.09
N VAL A 348 -24.33 23.81 -20.69
CA VAL A 348 -24.79 22.56 -20.11
C VAL A 348 -23.79 21.46 -20.47
N ALA A 349 -23.40 20.66 -19.48
CA ALA A 349 -22.65 19.42 -19.69
C ALA A 349 -23.55 18.22 -19.41
N VAL A 350 -23.23 17.08 -20.01
CA VAL A 350 -23.92 15.80 -19.76
C VAL A 350 -22.89 14.73 -19.38
N THR A 351 -23.20 13.96 -18.34
CA THR A 351 -22.37 12.87 -17.83
C THR A 351 -22.99 11.52 -18.21
N PHE A 352 -22.21 10.69 -18.89
CA PHE A 352 -22.49 9.29 -19.16
C PHE A 352 -21.94 8.46 -17.99
N THR A 353 -22.83 7.94 -17.15
CA THR A 353 -22.45 7.31 -15.86
C THR A 353 -22.06 5.84 -16.02
N GLY A 354 -22.73 5.11 -16.92
CA GLY A 354 -22.59 3.68 -17.14
C GLY A 354 -22.12 3.33 -18.57
N SER A 355 -21.72 2.08 -18.77
CA SER A 355 -21.34 1.53 -20.08
C SER A 355 -22.52 1.31 -21.05
N HIS A 356 -23.75 1.57 -20.58
CA HIS A 356 -24.99 1.49 -21.33
C HIS A 356 -25.65 2.87 -21.52
N SER A 357 -25.09 3.93 -20.92
CA SER A 357 -25.56 5.30 -21.07
C SER A 357 -25.53 5.73 -22.54
N PHE A 358 -26.61 6.32 -23.03
CA PHE A 358 -26.67 6.85 -24.40
C PHE A 358 -27.53 8.12 -24.48
N LEU A 359 -27.20 8.99 -25.44
CA LEU A 359 -28.05 10.08 -25.91
C LEU A 359 -28.38 9.86 -27.39
N GLN A 360 -29.65 9.63 -27.69
CA GLN A 360 -30.19 9.46 -29.04
C GLN A 360 -30.79 10.78 -29.51
N LEU A 361 -30.34 11.29 -30.66
CA LEU A 361 -30.87 12.51 -31.30
C LEU A 361 -31.41 12.20 -32.71
N PRO A 362 -32.42 12.95 -33.18
CA PRO A 362 -32.88 12.86 -34.57
C PRO A 362 -31.83 13.42 -35.53
N VAL A 363 -31.73 12.84 -36.72
CA VAL A 363 -30.89 13.33 -37.81
C VAL A 363 -31.54 14.55 -38.48
N LEU A 364 -30.73 15.53 -38.88
CA LEU A 364 -31.20 16.74 -39.56
C LEU A 364 -31.45 16.48 -41.05
N THR A 365 -32.49 17.10 -41.61
CA THR A 365 -32.83 17.00 -43.04
C THR A 365 -31.76 17.57 -43.98
N SER A 366 -30.89 18.44 -43.48
CA SER A 366 -29.70 18.94 -44.16
C SER A 366 -28.75 17.82 -44.60
N TRP A 367 -28.65 16.72 -43.85
CA TRP A 367 -27.72 15.61 -44.12
C TRP A 367 -28.04 14.86 -45.43
N LEU A 368 -29.27 14.98 -45.93
CA LEU A 368 -29.68 14.51 -47.26
C LEU A 368 -28.96 15.25 -48.40
N SER A 369 -28.30 16.38 -48.10
CA SER A 369 -27.53 17.21 -49.05
C SER A 369 -26.05 16.81 -49.17
N GLY A 370 -25.60 15.78 -48.45
CA GLY A 370 -24.22 15.26 -48.54
C GLY A 370 -23.14 16.08 -47.82
N VAL A 371 -23.51 17.08 -47.02
CA VAL A 371 -22.63 17.79 -46.10
C VAL A 371 -23.10 17.53 -44.67
N VAL A 372 -22.18 17.15 -43.80
CA VAL A 372 -22.44 16.85 -42.37
C VAL A 372 -21.34 17.48 -41.53
N SER A 373 -21.68 18.19 -40.46
CA SER A 373 -20.72 18.66 -39.46
C SER A 373 -21.18 18.30 -38.05
N ILE A 374 -20.34 17.61 -37.30
CA ILE A 374 -20.60 17.24 -35.90
C ILE A 374 -19.40 17.70 -35.06
N ALA A 375 -19.64 18.56 -34.08
CA ALA A 375 -18.59 18.99 -33.15
C ALA A 375 -19.02 18.70 -31.70
N LEU A 376 -18.06 18.35 -30.85
CA LEU A 376 -18.29 18.15 -29.42
C LEU A 376 -17.03 18.43 -28.61
N GLN A 377 -17.19 18.68 -27.31
CA GLN A 377 -16.12 18.52 -26.34
C GLN A 377 -16.41 17.33 -25.43
N PHE A 378 -15.39 16.55 -25.09
CA PHE A 378 -15.49 15.43 -24.15
C PHE A 378 -14.35 15.42 -23.13
N ARG A 379 -14.56 14.77 -21.98
CA ARG A 379 -13.49 14.40 -21.04
C ARG A 379 -13.76 13.07 -20.35
N THR A 380 -12.72 12.25 -20.17
CA THR A 380 -12.79 10.94 -19.51
C THR A 380 -11.45 10.52 -18.92
N TRP A 381 -11.46 9.47 -18.08
CA TRP A 381 -10.29 8.71 -17.66
C TRP A 381 -10.17 7.36 -18.39
N ASN A 382 -11.23 6.89 -19.07
CA ASN A 382 -11.22 5.59 -19.75
C ASN A 382 -10.42 5.65 -21.05
N LYS A 383 -9.53 4.68 -21.26
CA LYS A 383 -8.68 4.57 -22.47
C LYS A 383 -9.46 4.24 -23.75
N ALA A 384 -10.71 3.82 -23.64
CA ALA A 384 -11.60 3.49 -24.74
C ALA A 384 -13.07 3.70 -24.33
N GLY A 385 -13.93 3.97 -25.32
CA GLY A 385 -15.38 4.10 -25.16
C GLY A 385 -16.01 4.60 -26.47
N LEU A 386 -17.23 4.17 -26.78
CA LEU A 386 -17.93 4.58 -28.00
C LEU A 386 -18.46 6.03 -27.88
N LEU A 387 -17.82 6.98 -28.56
CA LEU A 387 -18.25 8.39 -28.53
C LEU A 387 -19.51 8.65 -29.38
N LEU A 388 -19.59 8.05 -30.57
CA LEU A 388 -20.62 8.31 -31.57
C LEU A 388 -20.87 7.07 -32.45
N THR A 389 -22.14 6.82 -32.80
CA THR A 389 -22.52 5.82 -33.83
C THR A 389 -23.79 6.25 -34.58
N PHE A 390 -23.84 5.91 -35.88
CA PHE A 390 -25.00 6.12 -36.75
C PHE A 390 -24.99 5.11 -37.92
N ASP A 391 -26.13 4.99 -38.60
CA ASP A 391 -26.36 4.00 -39.66
C ASP A 391 -26.16 4.55 -41.08
N LEU A 392 -25.70 3.67 -41.97
CA LEU A 392 -25.34 3.97 -43.36
C LEU A 392 -26.24 3.22 -44.35
N GLN A 393 -26.37 3.75 -45.56
CA GLN A 393 -27.46 3.39 -46.46
C GLN A 393 -27.29 2.07 -47.24
N HIS A 394 -26.12 1.41 -47.20
CA HIS A 394 -25.86 0.13 -47.88
C HIS A 394 -25.04 -0.84 -47.01
N ASP A 395 -25.37 -2.14 -47.12
CA ASP A 395 -24.70 -3.33 -46.55
C ASP A 395 -24.16 -3.26 -45.11
N VAL A 396 -25.10 -3.44 -44.14
CA VAL A 396 -24.95 -4.10 -42.82
C VAL A 396 -23.91 -3.50 -41.82
N THR A 397 -23.05 -2.61 -42.28
CA THR A 397 -21.82 -2.22 -41.59
C THR A 397 -22.08 -0.97 -40.75
N CYS A 398 -22.46 -1.18 -39.49
CA CYS A 398 -22.62 -0.11 -38.51
C CYS A 398 -21.28 0.64 -38.31
N CYS A 399 -21.24 1.93 -38.63
CA CYS A 399 -20.02 2.73 -38.51
C CYS A 399 -19.79 3.18 -37.06
N CYS A 400 -19.26 2.28 -36.23
CA CYS A 400 -18.83 2.60 -34.87
C CYS A 400 -17.53 3.44 -34.90
N PHE A 401 -17.63 4.74 -34.66
CA PHE A 401 -16.49 5.65 -34.69
C PHE A 401 -15.60 5.51 -33.44
N CYS A 402 -14.73 4.50 -33.46
CA CYS A 402 -13.66 4.32 -32.49
C CYS A 402 -12.49 5.25 -32.82
N VAL A 403 -12.24 6.25 -31.97
CA VAL A 403 -11.15 7.23 -32.16
C VAL A 403 -9.80 6.59 -31.78
N CYS A 404 -9.32 5.67 -32.63
CA CYS A 404 -7.98 5.11 -32.58
C CYS A 404 -7.02 5.89 -33.50
N VAL A 405 -7.05 7.22 -33.40
CA VAL A 405 -6.14 8.11 -34.13
C VAL A 405 -4.71 7.82 -33.66
N ARG A 406 -3.82 7.40 -34.56
CA ARG A 406 -2.42 7.05 -34.24
C ARG A 406 -1.60 8.22 -33.67
N SER A 407 -2.09 9.46 -33.82
CA SER A 407 -1.53 10.67 -33.21
C SER A 407 -2.21 11.10 -31.90
N GLY A 408 -3.26 10.41 -31.44
CA GLY A 408 -4.13 10.79 -30.32
C GLY A 408 -3.86 10.04 -29.02
N ALA A 409 -2.59 9.77 -28.69
CA ALA A 409 -2.24 9.07 -27.46
C ALA A 409 -2.40 9.99 -26.23
N GLY A 410 -3.30 9.64 -25.31
CA GLY A 410 -3.44 10.31 -24.01
C GLY A 410 -4.71 11.15 -23.80
N LEU A 411 -5.71 11.08 -24.69
CA LEU A 411 -7.01 11.79 -24.58
C LEU A 411 -7.91 11.33 -23.38
N ASN A 412 -7.33 10.63 -22.41
CA ASN A 412 -7.96 10.10 -21.21
C ASN A 412 -7.30 10.65 -19.93
N ASP A 413 -6.76 11.88 -20.00
CA ASP A 413 -6.08 12.60 -18.92
C ASP A 413 -7.02 13.53 -18.11
N GLY A 414 -8.33 13.37 -18.29
CA GLY A 414 -9.36 14.17 -17.62
C GLY A 414 -9.52 15.60 -18.15
N GLN A 415 -8.77 16.02 -19.17
CA GLN A 415 -8.93 17.34 -19.78
C GLN A 415 -10.11 17.37 -20.77
N TRP A 416 -10.65 18.57 -21.02
CA TRP A 416 -11.62 18.80 -22.08
C TRP A 416 -10.93 18.84 -23.44
N HIS A 417 -11.08 17.75 -24.20
CA HIS A 417 -10.70 17.69 -25.61
C HIS A 417 -11.87 18.11 -26.49
N SER A 418 -11.58 18.65 -27.67
CA SER A 418 -12.53 18.97 -28.73
C SER A 418 -12.35 18.02 -29.91
N VAL A 419 -13.47 17.58 -30.48
CA VAL A 419 -13.51 16.72 -31.67
C VAL A 419 -14.48 17.34 -32.66
N GLU A 420 -14.06 17.44 -33.92
CA GLU A 420 -14.89 17.94 -35.01
C GLU A 420 -14.81 16.95 -36.18
N LEU A 421 -15.97 16.47 -36.63
CA LEU A 421 -16.15 15.48 -37.67
C LEU A 421 -16.94 16.13 -38.81
N ASN A 422 -16.25 16.40 -39.92
CA ASN A 422 -16.82 17.04 -41.11
C ASN A 422 -16.81 16.07 -42.29
N SER A 423 -17.92 15.96 -43.00
CA SER A 423 -18.06 15.20 -44.25
C SER A 423 -18.38 16.15 -45.40
N MET A 424 -17.56 16.13 -46.45
CA MET A 424 -17.75 16.90 -47.68
C MET A 424 -17.19 16.09 -48.86
N GLU A 425 -17.89 16.09 -50.00
CA GLU A 425 -17.38 15.56 -51.29
C GLU A 425 -16.81 14.11 -51.21
N ASN A 426 -17.54 13.18 -50.58
CA ASN A 426 -17.09 11.79 -50.28
C ASN A 426 -15.81 11.67 -49.43
N ARG A 427 -15.37 12.75 -48.79
CA ARG A 427 -14.24 12.75 -47.85
C ARG A 427 -14.72 13.10 -46.44
N LEU A 428 -14.54 12.14 -45.53
CA LEU A 428 -14.72 12.34 -44.11
C LEU A 428 -13.39 12.80 -43.49
N SER A 429 -13.43 13.84 -42.66
CA SER A 429 -12.30 14.36 -41.90
C SER A 429 -12.66 14.46 -40.42
N ILE A 430 -11.80 13.95 -39.55
CA ILE A 430 -11.87 14.16 -38.09
C ILE A 430 -10.66 14.97 -37.64
N THR A 431 -10.89 16.04 -36.88
CA THR A 431 -9.86 16.82 -36.19
C THR A 431 -10.02 16.68 -34.68
N VAL A 432 -8.91 16.76 -33.95
CA VAL A 432 -8.87 16.75 -32.48
C VAL A 432 -8.08 17.96 -32.02
N ASP A 433 -8.62 18.69 -31.04
CA ASP A 433 -8.05 19.92 -30.43
C ASP A 433 -7.63 21.05 -31.37
N ARG A 434 -8.03 20.96 -32.65
CA ARG A 434 -7.77 21.90 -33.74
C ARG A 434 -6.29 22.01 -34.15
N ASP A 435 -5.45 21.04 -33.73
CA ASP A 435 -4.11 20.89 -34.28
C ASP A 435 -4.20 20.31 -35.70
N GLU A 436 -3.69 21.03 -36.70
CA GLU A 436 -3.77 20.64 -38.12
C GLU A 436 -3.14 19.26 -38.37
N GLY A 437 -2.06 18.94 -37.66
CA GLY A 437 -1.36 17.65 -37.71
C GLY A 437 -2.10 16.47 -37.06
N ALA A 438 -3.19 16.72 -36.31
CA ALA A 438 -4.03 15.69 -35.70
C ALA A 438 -5.22 15.26 -36.60
N THR A 439 -5.26 15.73 -37.85
CA THR A 439 -6.35 15.45 -38.80
C THR A 439 -6.22 14.06 -39.42
N ALA A 440 -7.28 13.25 -39.37
CA ALA A 440 -7.38 11.99 -40.11
C ALA A 440 -8.47 12.08 -41.19
N HIS A 441 -8.18 11.53 -42.38
CA HIS A 441 -9.06 11.55 -43.55
C HIS A 441 -9.38 10.15 -44.05
N THR A 442 -10.58 9.94 -44.56
CA THR A 442 -10.96 8.74 -45.32
C THR A 442 -11.93 9.09 -46.45
N SER A 443 -11.80 8.40 -47.59
CA SER A 443 -12.65 8.56 -48.77
C SER A 443 -13.72 7.46 -48.81
N ILE A 444 -14.88 7.72 -48.23
CA ILE A 444 -16.01 6.77 -48.17
C ILE A 444 -17.24 7.48 -48.75
N PRO A 445 -17.97 6.88 -49.70
CA PRO A 445 -19.24 7.42 -50.20
C PRO A 445 -20.32 7.35 -49.12
N LEU A 446 -20.83 8.50 -48.67
CA LEU A 446 -21.68 8.58 -47.47
C LEU A 446 -22.84 9.59 -47.58
N PRO A 447 -23.94 9.26 -48.27
CA PRO A 447 -25.26 9.69 -47.84
C PRO A 447 -25.69 8.85 -46.60
N PRO A 448 -26.06 9.46 -45.46
CA PRO A 448 -26.69 8.73 -44.37
C PRO A 448 -28.10 8.29 -44.76
N ALA A 449 -28.58 7.17 -44.18
CA ALA A 449 -29.94 6.70 -44.48
C ALA A 449 -30.99 7.70 -43.94
N ALA A 450 -32.10 7.88 -44.66
CA ALA A 450 -33.14 8.87 -44.31
C ALA A 450 -33.78 8.62 -42.92
N ASP A 451 -33.82 7.37 -42.47
CA ASP A 451 -34.33 6.95 -41.15
C ASP A 451 -33.21 6.68 -40.12
N SER A 452 -31.97 7.10 -40.40
CA SER A 452 -30.83 6.86 -39.50
C SER A 452 -30.97 7.62 -38.18
N GLN A 453 -30.46 7.02 -37.10
CA GLN A 453 -30.53 7.57 -35.74
C GLN A 453 -29.11 7.83 -35.23
N LEU A 454 -28.90 8.99 -34.60
CA LEU A 454 -27.60 9.42 -34.10
C LEU A 454 -27.50 9.14 -32.61
N PHE A 455 -26.55 8.30 -32.19
CA PHE A 455 -26.31 7.98 -30.79
C PHE A 455 -24.94 8.48 -30.32
N PHE A 456 -24.94 9.27 -29.25
CA PHE A 456 -23.73 9.63 -28.50
C PHE A 456 -23.57 8.70 -27.29
N GLY A 457 -22.32 8.36 -26.99
CA GLY A 457 -21.90 7.63 -25.79
C GLY A 457 -22.20 6.13 -25.73
N GLY A 458 -23.18 5.64 -26.49
CA GLY A 458 -23.60 4.24 -26.47
C GLY A 458 -24.43 3.87 -27.69
N GLN A 459 -25.13 2.73 -27.60
CA GLN A 459 -26.02 2.23 -28.65
C GLN A 459 -27.23 1.54 -28.02
N ASN A 460 -28.40 1.69 -28.61
CA ASN A 460 -29.60 0.98 -28.16
C ASN A 460 -29.50 -0.52 -28.52
N VAL A 461 -29.55 -1.40 -27.51
CA VAL A 461 -29.07 -2.80 -27.56
C VAL A 461 -30.00 -3.75 -28.33
N VAL A 462 -31.12 -3.26 -28.87
CA VAL A 462 -32.29 -4.08 -29.25
C VAL A 462 -32.05 -5.09 -30.38
N ASN A 463 -31.10 -4.91 -31.31
CA ASN A 463 -31.02 -5.84 -32.47
C ASN A 463 -29.71 -6.00 -33.29
N ARG A 464 -28.48 -5.76 -32.75
CA ARG A 464 -27.23 -6.08 -33.49
C ARG A 464 -26.11 -6.67 -32.63
N SER A 465 -25.50 -7.74 -33.13
CA SER A 465 -24.53 -8.62 -32.44
C SER A 465 -23.04 -8.24 -32.61
N HIS A 466 -22.72 -6.98 -32.98
CA HIS A 466 -21.40 -6.64 -33.54
C HIS A 466 -20.70 -5.39 -32.96
N SER A 467 -21.03 -4.98 -31.73
CA SER A 467 -20.25 -3.96 -30.99
C SER A 467 -19.42 -4.60 -29.86
N LEU A 468 -18.13 -4.84 -30.15
CA LEU A 468 -17.14 -5.36 -29.18
C LEU A 468 -16.60 -4.31 -28.19
N LEU A 469 -17.16 -3.10 -28.18
CA LEU A 469 -16.72 -1.99 -27.34
C LEU A 469 -17.80 -1.56 -26.35
N ALA A 470 -17.39 -1.29 -25.11
CA ALA A 470 -18.24 -0.68 -24.11
C ALA A 470 -18.61 0.77 -24.46
N GLY A 471 -19.77 1.22 -24.00
CA GLY A 471 -20.17 2.63 -24.06
C GLY A 471 -19.18 3.55 -23.33
N PHE A 472 -19.09 4.78 -23.80
CA PHE A 472 -18.31 5.84 -23.19
C PHE A 472 -18.84 6.17 -21.79
N GLN A 473 -17.92 6.27 -20.83
CA GLN A 473 -18.17 6.88 -19.52
C GLN A 473 -17.32 8.14 -19.43
N GLY A 474 -17.90 9.26 -19.01
CA GLY A 474 -17.26 10.57 -19.09
C GLY A 474 -18.27 11.70 -19.22
N CYS A 475 -17.78 12.91 -19.49
CA CYS A 475 -18.61 14.07 -19.77
C CYS A 475 -18.54 14.47 -21.24
N MET A 476 -19.64 15.00 -21.78
CA MET A 476 -19.66 15.76 -23.03
C MET A 476 -20.29 17.15 -22.81
N ARG A 477 -19.91 18.13 -23.64
CA ARG A 477 -20.53 19.47 -23.71
C ARG A 477 -20.35 20.08 -25.10
N LEU A 478 -21.04 21.20 -25.38
CA LEU A 478 -20.94 21.92 -26.66
C LEU A 478 -21.17 21.02 -27.89
N LEU A 479 -22.10 20.07 -27.78
CA LEU A 479 -22.52 19.24 -28.90
C LEU A 479 -23.14 20.14 -29.97
N LYS A 480 -22.68 19.99 -31.22
CA LYS A 480 -23.16 20.71 -32.39
C LYS A 480 -23.48 19.76 -33.53
N LEU A 481 -24.55 20.07 -34.26
CA LEU A 481 -24.99 19.41 -35.48
C LEU A 481 -25.18 20.49 -36.54
N ASP A 482 -24.44 20.39 -37.64
CA ASP A 482 -24.36 21.36 -38.74
C ASP A 482 -24.09 22.82 -38.27
N GLY A 483 -23.26 22.95 -37.23
CA GLY A 483 -22.89 24.22 -36.60
C GLY A 483 -23.84 24.69 -35.49
N GLU A 484 -25.12 24.30 -35.55
CA GLU A 484 -26.12 24.59 -34.52
C GLU A 484 -25.87 23.80 -33.24
N THR A 485 -26.14 24.41 -32.08
CA THR A 485 -25.78 23.82 -30.77
C THR A 485 -26.96 23.08 -30.15
N VAL A 486 -26.76 21.82 -29.75
CA VAL A 486 -27.80 20.98 -29.16
C VAL A 486 -28.19 21.52 -27.79
N ASP A 487 -29.48 21.85 -27.64
CA ASP A 487 -30.06 22.30 -26.39
C ASP A 487 -30.30 21.11 -25.43
N LEU A 488 -29.31 20.86 -24.57
CA LEU A 488 -29.37 19.79 -23.57
C LEU A 488 -30.43 20.03 -22.46
N ILE A 489 -30.96 21.25 -22.28
CA ILE A 489 -32.09 21.46 -21.35
C ILE A 489 -33.35 20.83 -21.95
N LYS A 490 -33.61 21.02 -23.25
CA LYS A 490 -34.71 20.33 -23.94
C LYS A 490 -34.56 18.81 -23.92
N VAL A 491 -33.34 18.28 -23.87
CA VAL A 491 -33.08 16.85 -23.64
C VAL A 491 -33.49 16.45 -22.22
N GLN A 492 -33.09 17.19 -21.19
CA GLN A 492 -33.49 16.93 -19.79
C GLN A 492 -35.00 17.01 -19.57
N GLU A 493 -35.69 17.92 -20.28
CA GLU A 493 -37.16 18.02 -20.29
C GLU A 493 -37.85 16.90 -21.08
N ARG A 494 -37.10 15.96 -21.68
CA ARG A 494 -37.59 14.92 -22.61
C ARG A 494 -38.37 15.49 -23.81
N ARG A 495 -38.06 16.73 -24.22
CA ARG A 495 -38.61 17.42 -25.40
C ARG A 495 -37.73 17.27 -26.65
N LEU A 496 -36.49 16.81 -26.50
CA LEU A 496 -35.54 16.58 -27.59
C LEU A 496 -34.80 15.25 -27.40
N GLY A 497 -34.93 14.34 -28.36
CA GLY A 497 -34.24 13.05 -28.35
C GLY A 497 -34.76 12.07 -27.30
N ASN A 498 -33.96 11.04 -27.03
CA ASN A 498 -34.21 9.98 -26.05
C ASN A 498 -32.89 9.61 -25.35
N TYR A 499 -32.92 9.14 -24.10
CA TYR A 499 -31.70 8.84 -23.36
C TYR A 499 -31.88 7.79 -22.25
N SER A 500 -30.77 7.20 -21.83
CA SER A 500 -30.65 6.34 -20.64
C SER A 500 -29.39 6.71 -19.87
N ASP A 501 -29.50 6.69 -18.54
CA ASP A 501 -28.40 6.77 -17.58
C ASP A 501 -27.50 8.00 -17.78
N LEU A 502 -28.11 9.17 -17.99
CA LEU A 502 -27.42 10.45 -18.14
C LEU A 502 -27.69 11.37 -16.95
N LYS A 503 -26.65 12.02 -16.42
CA LYS A 503 -26.79 13.18 -15.54
C LYS A 503 -26.54 14.45 -16.36
N ILE A 504 -27.62 15.16 -16.68
CA ILE A 504 -27.60 16.39 -17.49
C ILE A 504 -27.43 17.60 -16.57
N ASP A 505 -26.86 18.68 -17.12
CA ASP A 505 -26.52 19.93 -16.43
C ASP A 505 -25.48 19.76 -15.31
N MET A 506 -24.60 18.76 -15.44
CA MET A 506 -23.42 18.57 -14.61
C MET A 506 -22.35 17.72 -15.32
N CYS A 507 -21.09 17.84 -14.88
CA CYS A 507 -20.01 16.92 -15.26
C CYS A 507 -19.47 16.18 -14.03
N GLY A 508 -19.91 14.93 -13.83
CA GLY A 508 -19.62 14.11 -12.65
C GLY A 508 -18.27 13.39 -12.63
N ILE A 509 -17.26 13.87 -13.38
CA ILE A 509 -15.91 13.28 -13.38
C ILE A 509 -15.18 13.54 -12.05
N ILE A 510 -14.37 12.58 -11.59
CA ILE A 510 -13.64 12.63 -10.31
C ILE A 510 -12.19 12.21 -10.58
N ASP A 511 -11.20 12.97 -10.09
CA ASP A 511 -9.79 12.55 -10.09
C ASP A 511 -9.50 11.76 -8.80
N ARG A 512 -9.47 10.43 -8.88
CA ARG A 512 -9.13 9.49 -7.80
C ARG A 512 -7.62 9.33 -7.57
N CYS A 513 -6.79 10.10 -8.29
CA CYS A 513 -5.34 10.19 -8.11
C CYS A 513 -4.91 11.59 -7.60
N SER A 514 -5.84 12.44 -7.13
CA SER A 514 -5.53 13.77 -6.61
C SER A 514 -6.39 14.15 -5.40
N PRO A 515 -5.95 13.84 -4.15
CA PRO A 515 -4.65 13.29 -3.78
C PRO A 515 -4.45 11.84 -4.21
N SER A 516 -3.18 11.41 -4.28
CA SER A 516 -2.84 10.01 -4.55
C SER A 516 -3.05 9.17 -3.30
N HIS A 517 -3.91 8.16 -3.37
CA HIS A 517 -4.04 7.10 -2.36
C HIS A 517 -2.96 6.01 -2.49
N CYS A 518 -2.01 6.17 -3.41
CA CYS A 518 -0.84 5.30 -3.55
C CYS A 518 0.30 5.81 -2.67
N GLU A 519 0.72 4.98 -1.72
CA GLU A 519 1.77 5.29 -0.74
C GLU A 519 3.17 4.91 -1.23
N HIS A 520 4.20 5.24 -0.43
CA HIS A 520 5.61 4.87 -0.65
C HIS A 520 6.16 5.18 -2.05
N GLY A 521 5.65 6.23 -2.71
CA GLY A 521 6.04 6.63 -4.07
C GLY A 521 5.41 5.80 -5.19
N GLY A 522 4.44 4.93 -4.89
CA GLY A 522 3.66 4.16 -5.86
C GLY A 522 2.95 5.05 -6.87
N ARG A 523 3.01 4.69 -8.15
CA ARG A 523 2.44 5.52 -9.23
C ARG A 523 0.95 5.27 -9.38
N CYS A 524 0.12 6.28 -9.11
CA CYS A 524 -1.32 6.22 -9.32
C CYS A 524 -1.68 6.29 -10.82
N SER A 525 -2.68 5.52 -11.21
CA SER A 525 -3.33 5.53 -12.52
C SER A 525 -4.83 5.25 -12.34
N GLN A 526 -5.70 5.68 -13.26
CA GLN A 526 -7.14 5.59 -13.03
C GLN A 526 -8.00 5.34 -14.27
N SER A 527 -9.26 5.03 -13.97
CA SER A 527 -10.39 4.85 -14.88
C SER A 527 -11.60 5.63 -14.33
N TRP A 528 -12.73 5.60 -15.04
CA TRP A 528 -13.98 6.23 -14.58
C TRP A 528 -14.48 5.71 -13.22
N ARG A 529 -14.27 4.41 -12.92
CA ARG A 529 -14.79 3.75 -11.71
C ARG A 529 -13.75 3.56 -10.60
N ASN A 530 -12.51 3.24 -10.95
CA ASN A 530 -11.50 2.77 -9.98
C ASN A 530 -10.09 3.28 -10.34
N PHE A 531 -9.19 3.33 -9.34
CA PHE A 531 -7.78 3.65 -9.49
C PHE A 531 -6.88 2.41 -9.26
N HIS A 532 -5.60 2.53 -9.62
CA HIS A 532 -4.62 1.45 -9.53
C HIS A 532 -3.23 2.02 -9.22
N CYS A 533 -2.61 1.50 -8.17
CA CYS A 533 -1.25 1.85 -7.75
C CYS A 533 -0.22 0.88 -8.35
N ASN A 534 0.84 1.41 -8.95
CA ASN A 534 1.99 0.60 -9.39
C ASN A 534 3.11 0.69 -8.34
N CYS A 535 3.32 -0.41 -7.60
CA CYS A 535 4.27 -0.54 -6.51
C CYS A 535 5.62 -1.16 -6.92
N SER A 536 5.83 -1.50 -8.20
CA SER A 536 6.99 -2.32 -8.65
C SER A 536 8.36 -1.77 -8.25
N ASN A 537 8.47 -0.47 -8.01
CA ASN A 537 9.71 0.23 -7.69
C ASN A 537 9.70 0.90 -6.30
N SER A 538 8.68 0.67 -5.45
CA SER A 538 8.65 1.26 -4.09
C SER A 538 9.31 0.39 -3.04
N GLY A 539 9.24 -0.94 -3.18
CA GLY A 539 9.58 -1.90 -2.12
C GLY A 539 8.37 -2.44 -1.36
N TYR A 540 7.16 -2.01 -1.71
CA TYR A 540 5.90 -2.32 -1.00
C TYR A 540 4.91 -3.05 -1.93
N ARG A 541 3.80 -3.52 -1.36
CA ARG A 541 2.72 -4.31 -2.01
C ARG A 541 1.34 -3.89 -1.47
N GLY A 542 0.29 -4.64 -1.80
CA GLY A 542 -1.11 -4.29 -1.52
C GLY A 542 -1.68 -3.30 -2.54
N ALA A 543 -3.00 -3.11 -2.57
CA ALA A 543 -3.68 -2.32 -3.59
C ALA A 543 -3.34 -0.81 -3.58
N THR A 544 -2.84 -0.31 -2.44
CA THR A 544 -2.40 1.08 -2.21
C THR A 544 -0.88 1.25 -2.10
N CYS A 545 -0.09 0.18 -2.25
CA CYS A 545 1.34 0.16 -1.91
C CYS A 545 1.66 0.44 -0.42
N HIS A 546 0.73 0.11 0.49
CA HIS A 546 0.89 0.31 1.93
C HIS A 546 1.83 -0.73 2.56
N SER A 547 1.50 -2.03 2.43
CA SER A 547 2.21 -3.11 3.13
C SER A 547 3.63 -3.37 2.63
N ALA A 548 4.58 -3.52 3.56
CA ALA A 548 5.94 -3.96 3.31
C ALA A 548 6.03 -5.27 2.50
N LYS A 549 7.00 -5.37 1.58
CA LYS A 549 7.32 -6.61 0.85
C LYS A 549 8.28 -7.51 1.63
N TYR A 550 9.15 -6.92 2.44
CA TYR A 550 10.23 -7.57 3.17
C TYR A 550 9.89 -7.66 4.67
N GLU A 551 10.65 -8.44 5.43
CA GLU A 551 10.41 -8.64 6.86
C GLU A 551 11.18 -7.60 7.71
N PRO A 552 10.72 -7.28 8.94
CA PRO A 552 11.22 -6.14 9.71
C PRO A 552 12.56 -6.37 10.43
N SER A 553 13.10 -7.60 10.46
CA SER A 553 14.44 -7.86 10.99
C SER A 553 15.06 -9.18 10.52
N CYS A 554 16.37 -9.32 10.71
CA CYS A 554 17.08 -10.59 10.56
C CYS A 554 16.56 -11.69 11.51
N GLU A 555 15.97 -11.33 12.66
CA GLU A 555 15.42 -12.30 13.62
C GLU A 555 14.14 -12.96 13.09
N VAL A 556 13.34 -12.22 12.31
CA VAL A 556 12.17 -12.78 11.61
C VAL A 556 12.61 -13.78 10.54
N TYR A 557 13.60 -13.44 9.69
CA TYR A 557 14.14 -14.36 8.68
C TYR A 557 14.69 -15.65 9.31
N LYS A 558 15.47 -15.54 10.39
CA LYS A 558 15.94 -16.71 11.16
C LYS A 558 14.79 -17.61 11.63
N HIS A 559 13.67 -17.02 12.08
CA HIS A 559 12.49 -17.78 12.51
C HIS A 559 11.63 -18.33 11.36
N GLN A 560 11.86 -17.91 10.11
CA GLN A 560 11.34 -18.54 8.90
C GLN A 560 12.23 -19.70 8.41
N GLY A 561 13.44 -19.86 8.98
CA GLY A 561 14.40 -20.91 8.64
C GLY A 561 15.53 -20.47 7.70
N ASP A 562 15.64 -19.18 7.40
CA ASP A 562 16.74 -18.62 6.62
C ASP A 562 18.08 -18.65 7.40
N THR A 563 19.18 -18.60 6.65
CA THR A 563 20.57 -18.60 7.17
C THR A 563 21.27 -17.27 6.91
N SER A 564 22.49 -17.11 7.44
CA SER A 564 23.32 -15.92 7.20
C SER A 564 23.45 -15.55 5.71
N GLY A 565 23.33 -14.26 5.39
CA GLY A 565 23.24 -13.78 4.01
C GLY A 565 22.86 -12.30 3.91
N HIS A 566 22.65 -11.82 2.67
CA HIS A 566 22.19 -10.45 2.42
C HIS A 566 20.67 -10.41 2.28
N PHE A 567 20.00 -9.62 3.11
CA PHE A 567 18.54 -9.49 3.14
C PHE A 567 18.12 -8.03 3.07
N TYR A 568 16.98 -7.77 2.43
CA TYR A 568 16.27 -6.50 2.62
C TYR A 568 15.48 -6.57 3.93
N VAL A 569 15.64 -5.56 4.77
CA VAL A 569 14.99 -5.42 6.08
C VAL A 569 14.21 -4.11 6.11
N ASP A 570 12.97 -4.17 6.58
CA ASP A 570 11.98 -3.07 6.52
C ASP A 570 11.47 -2.74 7.94
N VAL A 571 12.31 -2.03 8.71
CA VAL A 571 12.28 -1.94 10.18
C VAL A 571 10.99 -1.41 10.81
N ASP A 572 10.24 -0.56 10.11
CA ASP A 572 8.93 -0.04 10.52
C ASP A 572 7.78 -0.55 9.63
N GLY A 573 8.04 -1.53 8.76
CA GLY A 573 7.03 -2.19 7.93
C GLY A 573 6.28 -1.20 7.03
N SER A 574 4.99 -0.98 7.29
CA SER A 574 4.14 -0.03 6.55
C SER A 574 4.36 1.43 6.98
N GLY A 575 5.57 1.76 7.45
CA GLY A 575 5.98 3.07 7.97
C GLY A 575 6.80 3.91 6.98
N PRO A 576 7.19 5.14 7.38
CA PRO A 576 7.86 6.11 6.49
C PRO A 576 9.36 5.86 6.25
N ILE A 577 9.95 4.80 6.82
CA ILE A 577 11.33 4.38 6.53
C ILE A 577 11.30 3.34 5.41
N LYS A 578 12.27 3.39 4.49
CA LYS A 578 12.35 2.46 3.35
C LYS A 578 13.05 1.16 3.76
N PRO A 579 12.84 0.05 3.04
CA PRO A 579 13.70 -1.12 3.17
C PRO A 579 15.17 -0.78 2.91
N GLN A 580 16.09 -1.34 3.69
CA GLN A 580 17.52 -1.33 3.39
C GLN A 580 18.08 -2.74 3.20
N LEU A 581 19.12 -2.86 2.38
CA LEU A 581 19.93 -4.07 2.31
C LEU A 581 20.87 -4.12 3.53
N VAL A 582 20.97 -5.28 4.18
CA VAL A 582 21.90 -5.57 5.29
C VAL A 582 22.51 -6.95 5.12
N TYR A 583 23.64 -7.20 5.77
CA TYR A 583 24.12 -8.57 5.99
C TYR A 583 23.60 -9.07 7.33
N CYS A 584 22.75 -10.10 7.30
CA CYS A 584 22.34 -10.85 8.47
C CYS A 584 23.40 -11.93 8.75
N ASN A 585 24.05 -11.87 9.91
CA ASN A 585 24.89 -12.96 10.41
C ASN A 585 24.18 -13.67 11.56
N MET A 586 23.53 -14.78 11.23
CA MET A 586 22.73 -15.60 12.14
C MET A 586 23.64 -16.68 12.75
N THR A 587 23.72 -16.74 14.07
CA THR A 587 24.48 -17.77 14.81
C THR A 587 23.56 -18.58 15.73
N GLU A 588 24.11 -19.65 16.31
CA GLU A 588 23.43 -20.50 17.30
C GLU A 588 22.96 -19.70 18.55
N ASP A 589 23.66 -18.59 18.87
CA ASP A 589 23.38 -17.77 20.06
C ASP A 589 22.70 -16.42 19.76
N GLN A 590 23.01 -15.78 18.64
CA GLN A 590 22.66 -14.39 18.36
C GLN A 590 22.33 -14.16 16.88
N THR A 591 21.65 -13.05 16.58
CA THR A 591 21.29 -12.66 15.21
C THR A 591 21.78 -11.25 14.96
N TRP A 592 22.84 -11.11 14.18
CA TRP A 592 23.54 -9.85 13.96
C TRP A 592 23.12 -9.18 12.64
N ILE A 593 22.76 -7.90 12.72
CA ILE A 593 22.68 -6.99 11.59
C ILE A 593 24.04 -6.33 11.42
N ILE A 594 24.68 -6.47 10.26
CA ILE A 594 25.98 -5.87 9.96
C ILE A 594 25.81 -4.84 8.83
N ILE A 595 26.22 -3.60 9.09
CA ILE A 595 26.16 -2.47 8.16
C ILE A 595 27.59 -1.93 7.94
N GLN A 596 28.10 -2.13 6.73
CA GLN A 596 29.42 -1.63 6.31
C GLN A 596 29.36 -0.16 5.88
N HIS A 597 30.53 0.49 5.89
CA HIS A 597 30.78 1.82 5.35
C HIS A 597 31.98 1.77 4.38
N ASN A 598 32.32 2.91 3.80
CA ASN A 598 33.32 3.07 2.72
C ASN A 598 34.76 2.63 3.03
N ASN A 599 35.20 2.48 4.29
CA ASN A 599 36.56 2.03 4.60
C ASN A 599 36.67 1.34 5.98
N THR A 600 36.78 0.01 6.00
CA THR A 600 37.02 -0.79 7.22
C THR A 600 38.45 -1.32 7.35
N GLU A 601 39.38 -0.86 6.51
CA GLU A 601 40.79 -1.30 6.50
C GLU A 601 41.65 -0.49 7.48
N LEU A 602 42.73 -1.11 7.97
CA LEU A 602 43.72 -0.44 8.82
C LEU A 602 44.47 0.62 7.99
N THR A 603 44.16 1.89 8.26
CA THR A 603 44.61 3.03 7.47
C THR A 603 45.74 3.78 8.20
N PRO A 604 46.99 3.72 7.73
CA PRO A 604 48.09 4.50 8.31
C PRO A 604 47.95 5.98 7.96
N VAL A 605 48.21 6.85 8.94
CA VAL A 605 48.08 8.30 8.81
C VAL A 605 49.40 8.90 8.33
N GLN A 606 49.33 9.75 7.30
CA GLN A 606 50.46 10.57 6.85
C GLN A 606 50.22 12.05 7.17
N ALA A 607 51.28 12.75 7.57
CA ALA A 607 51.22 14.17 7.90
C ALA A 607 51.01 15.03 6.65
N SER A 608 49.89 15.76 6.60
CA SER A 608 49.57 16.75 5.57
C SER A 608 50.44 18.01 5.72
N ALA A 609 50.94 18.58 4.62
CA ALA A 609 51.71 19.83 4.68
C ALA A 609 50.86 21.05 5.08
N ASP A 610 49.55 21.03 4.81
CA ASP A 610 48.65 22.17 4.98
C ASP A 610 47.82 22.13 6.29
N THR A 611 47.76 20.98 6.98
CA THR A 611 46.86 20.78 8.14
C THR A 611 47.47 19.91 9.24
N ASN A 612 47.53 20.44 10.47
CA ASN A 612 48.04 19.75 11.68
C ASN A 612 47.14 18.60 12.21
N GLN A 613 46.11 18.21 11.46
CA GLN A 613 45.13 17.18 11.80
C GLN A 613 44.80 16.36 10.56
N HIS A 614 44.55 15.06 10.76
CA HIS A 614 43.98 14.17 9.76
C HIS A 614 42.46 14.01 10.00
N PHE A 615 41.68 13.96 8.93
CA PHE A 615 40.22 13.82 8.95
C PHE A 615 39.80 12.62 8.11
N ALA A 616 39.15 11.64 8.73
CA ALA A 616 38.60 10.45 8.08
C ALA A 616 37.08 10.43 8.23
N SER A 617 36.34 10.29 7.12
CA SER A 617 34.87 10.30 7.11
C SER A 617 34.29 8.98 6.59
N PHE A 618 33.31 8.48 7.34
CA PHE A 618 32.72 7.16 7.15
C PHE A 618 31.30 7.29 6.57
N LEU A 619 31.15 6.84 5.33
CA LEU A 619 29.93 6.95 4.54
C LEU A 619 29.22 5.60 4.51
N TYR A 620 28.02 5.55 5.09
CA TYR A 620 27.15 4.38 5.10
C TYR A 620 26.22 4.40 3.87
N PRO A 621 25.90 3.24 3.26
CA PRO A 621 24.94 3.18 2.16
C PRO A 621 23.49 3.50 2.55
N SER A 622 23.16 3.42 3.84
CA SER A 622 21.80 3.55 4.38
C SER A 622 21.43 5.02 4.67
N GLU A 623 20.16 5.37 4.49
CA GLU A 623 19.62 6.67 4.91
C GLU A 623 19.63 6.81 6.44
N GLU A 624 19.79 8.04 6.93
CA GLU A 624 19.94 8.35 8.36
C GLU A 624 18.84 7.78 9.26
N LYS A 625 17.60 7.77 8.76
CA LYS A 625 16.46 7.19 9.47
C LYS A 625 16.58 5.68 9.63
N GLN A 626 17.11 4.99 8.62
CA GLN A 626 17.28 3.53 8.63
C GLN A 626 18.32 3.14 9.69
N LEU A 627 19.48 3.82 9.71
CA LEU A 627 20.51 3.64 10.74
C LEU A 627 19.96 3.89 12.16
N SER A 628 19.27 5.01 12.36
CA SER A 628 18.67 5.37 13.65
C SER A 628 17.63 4.34 14.12
N ALA A 629 16.80 3.82 13.20
CA ALA A 629 15.80 2.81 13.51
C ALA A 629 16.43 1.46 13.87
N VAL A 630 17.35 0.93 13.05
CA VAL A 630 18.10 -0.31 13.35
C VAL A 630 18.77 -0.24 14.72
N ILE A 631 19.46 0.87 15.02
CA ILE A 631 20.11 1.06 16.33
C ILE A 631 19.06 1.07 17.46
N SER A 632 17.98 1.83 17.32
CA SER A 632 16.97 1.96 18.39
C SER A 632 16.23 0.64 18.71
N GLN A 633 15.80 -0.11 17.69
CA GLN A 633 15.09 -1.40 17.79
C GLN A 633 15.95 -2.51 18.40
N SER A 634 17.25 -2.52 18.08
CA SER A 634 18.17 -3.56 18.54
C SER A 634 18.31 -3.57 20.07
N GLU A 635 18.64 -4.72 20.65
CA GLU A 635 18.94 -4.80 22.08
C GLU A 635 20.31 -4.16 22.37
N HIS A 636 21.32 -4.56 21.59
CA HIS A 636 22.70 -4.12 21.71
C HIS A 636 23.27 -3.72 20.33
N CYS A 637 24.23 -2.80 20.32
CA CYS A 637 25.01 -2.44 19.14
C CYS A 637 26.47 -2.17 19.54
N GLU A 638 27.39 -2.62 18.69
CA GLU A 638 28.83 -2.43 18.84
C GLU A 638 29.46 -1.86 17.56
N GLN A 639 30.61 -1.21 17.68
CA GLN A 639 31.48 -0.84 16.57
C GLN A 639 32.95 -0.79 17.01
N GLU A 640 33.84 -1.38 16.21
CA GLU A 640 35.30 -1.30 16.41
C GLU A 640 35.79 0.13 16.07
N LEU A 641 36.49 0.80 17.00
CA LEU A 641 37.21 2.06 16.78
C LEU A 641 38.63 1.93 17.35
N SER A 642 39.52 1.33 16.56
CA SER A 642 40.91 1.12 16.94
C SER A 642 41.77 2.28 16.46
N TYR A 643 42.29 3.07 17.40
CA TYR A 643 43.41 3.99 17.16
C TYR A 643 44.70 3.27 17.56
N HIS A 644 45.60 3.14 16.59
CA HIS A 644 46.93 2.56 16.75
C HIS A 644 47.94 3.70 16.85
N CYS A 645 48.58 3.85 18.01
CA CYS A 645 49.42 5.00 18.32
C CYS A 645 50.86 4.59 18.63
N ARG A 646 51.83 5.42 18.22
CA ARG A 646 53.24 5.33 18.61
C ARG A 646 53.80 6.75 18.71
N LYS A 647 54.18 7.19 19.93
CA LYS A 647 54.49 8.60 20.24
C LYS A 647 53.46 9.61 19.70
N SER A 648 52.17 9.25 19.75
CA SER A 648 51.07 10.02 19.16
C SER A 648 49.89 10.06 20.13
N ARG A 649 49.71 11.20 20.79
CA ARG A 649 48.86 11.32 21.99
C ARG A 649 47.43 11.75 21.65
N LEU A 650 46.47 11.30 22.46
CA LEU A 650 45.06 11.66 22.36
C LEU A 650 44.78 12.99 23.09
N SER A 651 45.42 13.20 24.24
CA SER A 651 45.38 14.45 25.01
C SER A 651 46.74 14.81 25.63
N ASN A 652 46.84 16.01 26.20
CA ASN A 652 48.05 16.52 26.87
C ASN A 652 47.77 17.05 28.30
N SER A 653 46.50 17.21 28.67
CA SER A 653 46.07 17.60 30.02
C SER A 653 44.58 17.32 30.24
N LEU A 654 44.18 17.12 31.50
CA LEU A 654 42.79 16.89 31.91
C LEU A 654 41.83 18.00 31.43
N ASP A 655 42.21 19.26 31.64
CA ASP A 655 41.40 20.44 31.28
C ASP A 655 41.59 20.90 29.82
N GLY A 656 42.53 20.31 29.08
CA GLY A 656 42.89 20.74 27.73
C GLY A 656 41.84 20.46 26.64
N THR A 657 42.09 20.96 25.44
CA THR A 657 41.45 20.48 24.22
C THR A 657 42.15 19.19 23.77
N PRO A 658 41.45 18.06 23.55
CA PRO A 658 42.07 16.83 23.05
C PRO A 658 42.61 17.05 21.64
N PHE A 659 43.71 16.37 21.31
CA PHE A 659 44.29 16.38 19.96
C PHE A 659 43.45 15.57 18.98
N SER A 660 42.92 14.44 19.46
CA SER A 660 42.17 13.46 18.68
C SER A 660 40.79 13.22 19.29
N TRP A 661 39.77 13.13 18.44
CA TRP A 661 38.36 12.97 18.82
C TRP A 661 37.55 12.44 17.64
N TRP A 662 36.30 12.03 17.86
CA TRP A 662 35.44 11.48 16.81
C TRP A 662 34.02 12.04 16.88
N VAL A 663 33.23 11.81 15.83
CA VAL A 663 31.80 12.16 15.76
C VAL A 663 31.01 10.89 15.56
N GLY A 664 29.98 10.71 16.38
CA GLY A 664 29.02 9.62 16.22
C GLY A 664 27.71 9.89 16.94
N GLY A 665 26.75 9.01 16.73
CA GLY A 665 25.36 9.15 17.19
C GLY A 665 24.41 9.51 16.05
N PRO A 666 23.13 9.79 16.35
CA PRO A 666 22.11 10.08 15.34
C PRO A 666 22.30 11.45 14.64
N ALA A 667 21.69 11.58 13.46
CA ALA A 667 21.73 12.74 12.58
C ALA A 667 23.16 13.17 12.18
N SER A 668 23.62 14.35 12.57
CA SER A 668 25.00 14.79 12.35
C SER A 668 26.01 14.07 13.25
N GLY A 669 25.54 13.34 14.27
CA GLY A 669 26.31 12.92 15.42
C GLY A 669 26.69 14.09 16.34
N GLN A 670 27.34 13.75 17.45
CA GLN A 670 27.93 14.66 18.43
C GLN A 670 29.42 14.35 18.59
N ILE A 671 30.19 15.34 19.07
CA ILE A 671 31.63 15.19 19.33
C ILE A 671 31.83 14.30 20.56
N GLN A 672 32.56 13.20 20.37
CA GLN A 672 32.93 12.25 21.40
C GLN A 672 34.45 12.33 21.67
N ASN A 673 34.81 12.23 22.94
CA ASN A 673 36.18 12.42 23.44
C ASN A 673 36.67 11.25 24.33
N PHE A 674 35.95 10.13 24.29
CA PHE A 674 36.27 8.88 24.98
C PHE A 674 36.63 7.79 23.96
N TRP A 675 37.31 6.73 24.40
CA TRP A 675 37.78 5.65 23.52
C TRP A 675 37.58 4.26 24.14
N GLY A 676 37.13 3.29 23.33
CA GLY A 676 36.66 1.99 23.83
C GLY A 676 35.45 2.14 24.75
N GLU A 677 35.31 1.26 25.74
CA GLU A 677 34.16 1.23 26.66
C GLU A 677 34.05 2.41 27.66
N ALA A 678 34.95 3.39 27.62
CA ALA A 678 34.93 4.55 28.51
C ALA A 678 33.63 5.37 28.38
N LEU A 679 33.15 5.95 29.49
CA LEU A 679 31.84 6.63 29.53
C LEU A 679 31.79 7.94 28.70
N PRO A 680 30.61 8.38 28.21
CA PRO A 680 30.46 9.63 27.47
C PRO A 680 31.00 10.84 28.25
N GLY A 681 31.81 11.68 27.59
CA GLY A 681 32.38 12.89 28.20
C GLY A 681 33.50 12.64 29.22
N SER A 682 33.84 11.39 29.53
CA SER A 682 34.87 11.04 30.55
C SER A 682 36.27 11.53 30.22
N ARG A 683 36.60 11.71 28.93
CA ARG A 683 37.96 11.95 28.41
C ARG A 683 38.96 10.81 28.67
N GLN A 684 38.47 9.59 28.89
CA GLN A 684 39.31 8.42 29.20
C GLN A 684 39.27 7.37 28.08
N CYS A 685 40.22 6.44 28.14
CA CYS A 685 40.20 5.19 27.39
C CYS A 685 39.71 4.05 28.30
N ALA A 686 39.35 2.89 27.73
CA ALA A 686 38.92 1.70 28.48
C ALA A 686 39.85 1.34 29.65
N CYS A 687 41.18 1.44 29.48
CA CYS A 687 42.13 1.14 30.56
C CYS A 687 42.08 2.12 31.75
N GLY A 688 41.63 3.36 31.52
CA GLY A 688 41.48 4.38 32.57
C GLY A 688 40.22 4.15 33.40
N LEU A 689 39.17 3.58 32.82
CA LEU A 689 37.96 3.15 33.53
C LEU A 689 38.21 1.87 34.35
N GLN A 690 39.17 1.04 33.94
CA GLN A 690 39.51 -0.24 34.55
C GLN A 690 40.72 -0.17 35.51
N ASP A 691 41.27 1.02 35.78
CA ASP A 691 42.50 1.24 36.58
C ASP A 691 43.69 0.35 36.16
N ASN A 692 43.83 0.06 34.85
CA ASN A 692 44.81 -0.90 34.32
C ASN A 692 45.67 -0.40 33.15
N CYS A 693 45.70 0.93 32.89
CA CYS A 693 46.67 1.51 31.96
C CYS A 693 48.12 1.23 32.41
N LEU A 694 49.04 1.15 31.44
CA LEU A 694 50.44 0.76 31.67
C LEU A 694 51.24 1.76 32.51
N ASP A 695 50.82 3.02 32.50
CA ASP A 695 51.24 4.06 33.45
C ASP A 695 49.98 4.65 34.08
N SER A 696 49.82 4.45 35.39
CA SER A 696 48.68 4.94 36.18
C SER A 696 48.60 6.47 36.27
N SER A 697 49.58 7.20 35.71
CA SER A 697 49.56 8.66 35.58
C SER A 697 48.68 9.15 34.41
N PHE A 698 48.23 8.24 33.51
CA PHE A 698 47.48 8.58 32.30
C PHE A 698 46.22 7.72 32.16
N TYR A 699 45.13 8.32 31.67
CA TYR A 699 43.85 7.64 31.43
C TYR A 699 43.77 6.90 30.07
N CYS A 700 44.86 6.94 29.29
CA CYS A 700 45.01 6.39 27.95
C CYS A 700 46.47 6.00 27.70
N ASN A 701 46.73 4.76 27.26
CA ASN A 701 48.10 4.29 26.98
C ASN A 701 48.85 5.14 25.91
N CYS A 702 48.14 5.74 24.96
CA CYS A 702 48.71 6.63 23.96
C CYS A 702 49.26 7.95 24.53
N ASP A 703 48.75 8.41 25.67
CA ASP A 703 49.16 9.70 26.27
C ASP A 703 50.51 9.59 27.02
N ALA A 704 50.92 8.36 27.37
CA ALA A 704 52.23 8.05 27.98
C ALA A 704 53.41 8.13 26.99
N ASP A 705 53.17 8.42 25.70
CA ASP A 705 54.16 8.80 24.69
C ASP A 705 55.26 7.73 24.39
N TYR A 706 54.94 6.45 24.61
CA TYR A 706 55.89 5.34 24.39
C TYR A 706 56.12 5.01 22.90
N ASP A 707 57.26 4.36 22.61
CA ASP A 707 57.63 3.86 21.29
C ASP A 707 57.07 2.45 20.99
N LEU A 708 55.84 2.19 21.45
CA LEU A 708 55.13 0.92 21.32
C LEU A 708 53.76 1.18 20.71
N TRP A 709 53.30 0.24 19.87
CA TRP A 709 51.95 0.27 19.31
C TRP A 709 50.94 -0.18 20.37
N TYR A 710 49.89 0.62 20.57
CA TYR A 710 48.73 0.26 21.38
C TYR A 710 47.46 0.38 20.54
N ASP A 711 46.57 -0.60 20.70
CA ASP A 711 45.31 -0.71 19.96
C ASP A 711 44.15 -0.25 20.84
N SER A 712 43.14 0.40 20.25
CA SER A 712 41.93 0.84 20.99
C SER A 712 40.74 -0.11 20.77
N ASP A 713 39.85 -0.11 21.75
CA ASP A 713 38.86 -1.17 22.00
C ASP A 713 37.47 -0.91 21.37
N LEU A 714 36.54 -1.83 21.61
CA LEU A 714 35.15 -1.80 21.13
C LEU A 714 34.32 -0.63 21.72
N LEU A 715 33.48 -0.01 20.88
CA LEU A 715 32.43 0.92 21.32
C LEU A 715 31.10 0.18 21.45
N THR A 716 30.46 0.24 22.61
CA THR A 716 29.20 -0.49 22.92
C THR A 716 28.00 0.43 23.25
N GLN A 717 28.21 1.75 23.23
CA GLN A 717 27.24 2.75 23.69
C GLN A 717 26.39 3.27 22.53
N LYS A 718 25.17 2.74 22.40
CA LYS A 718 24.25 2.93 21.27
C LYS A 718 23.99 4.39 20.88
N GLU A 719 23.92 5.28 21.86
CA GLU A 719 23.64 6.71 21.71
C GLU A 719 24.77 7.44 20.97
N SER A 720 25.99 6.88 20.99
CA SER A 720 27.19 7.38 20.32
C SER A 720 27.44 6.73 18.95
N LEU A 721 26.65 5.74 18.54
CA LEU A 721 26.82 5.02 17.28
C LEU A 721 25.90 5.56 16.17
N PRO A 722 26.28 5.45 14.88
CA PRO A 722 27.56 4.94 14.37
C PRO A 722 28.67 6.00 14.40
N VAL A 723 29.92 5.57 14.23
CA VAL A 723 31.08 6.46 13.97
C VAL A 723 30.97 7.05 12.56
N ARG A 724 31.10 8.38 12.42
CA ARG A 724 30.90 9.14 11.17
C ARG A 724 32.13 9.95 10.73
N LEU A 725 32.85 10.51 11.69
CA LEU A 725 34.08 11.28 11.46
C LEU A 725 35.09 10.91 12.54
N LEU A 726 36.35 10.78 12.16
CA LEU A 726 37.48 10.63 13.06
C LEU A 726 38.49 11.74 12.77
N VAL A 727 38.95 12.43 13.82
CA VAL A 727 39.90 13.53 13.75
C VAL A 727 41.12 13.16 14.60
N LEU A 728 42.29 13.16 13.98
CA LEU A 728 43.54 12.69 14.61
C LEU A 728 44.59 13.80 14.62
N GLY A 729 45.15 14.11 15.79
CA GLY A 729 46.18 15.11 16.01
C GLY A 729 47.51 14.54 16.51
N ASP A 730 48.46 15.41 16.87
CA ASP A 730 49.84 15.07 17.30
C ASP A 730 50.70 14.31 16.24
N ILE A 731 50.17 14.09 15.04
CA ILE A 731 50.81 13.36 13.91
C ILE A 731 51.96 14.11 13.21
N HIS A 732 52.18 15.40 13.49
CA HIS A 732 53.27 16.21 12.91
C HIS A 732 54.54 16.23 13.78
N ARG A 733 54.49 15.67 14.98
CA ARG A 733 55.62 15.65 15.91
C ARG A 733 56.68 14.65 15.42
N PRO A 734 57.98 14.99 15.35
CA PRO A 734 59.00 14.08 14.83
C PRO A 734 59.04 12.74 15.57
N GLY A 735 58.79 11.64 14.86
CA GLY A 735 58.71 10.29 15.43
C GLY A 735 57.33 9.87 15.94
N SER A 736 56.30 10.70 15.76
CA SER A 736 54.88 10.34 15.91
C SER A 736 54.43 9.52 14.71
N GLU A 737 53.89 8.33 14.96
CA GLU A 737 53.27 7.46 13.96
C GLU A 737 51.87 7.07 14.46
N ALA A 738 50.90 7.04 13.54
CA ALA A 738 49.53 6.69 13.86
C ALA A 738 48.87 5.92 12.71
N ALA A 739 47.96 5.00 13.06
CA ALA A 739 47.04 4.36 12.13
C ALA A 739 45.67 4.23 12.79
N TYR A 740 44.60 4.06 12.01
CA TYR A 740 43.26 3.85 12.55
C TYR A 740 42.51 2.77 11.79
N ARG A 741 41.53 2.17 12.46
CA ARG A 741 40.56 1.25 11.86
C ARG A 741 39.19 1.48 12.47
N VAL A 742 38.16 1.50 11.62
CA VAL A 742 36.77 1.58 12.05
C VAL A 742 36.01 0.41 11.44
N GLY A 743 35.52 -0.51 12.26
CA GLY A 743 34.77 -1.67 11.80
C GLY A 743 33.37 -1.31 11.30
N PRO A 744 32.63 -2.27 10.74
CA PRO A 744 31.21 -2.08 10.42
C PRO A 744 30.40 -1.84 11.71
N LEU A 745 29.26 -1.17 11.59
CA LEU A 745 28.26 -1.14 12.65
C LEU A 745 27.65 -2.54 12.77
N ARG A 746 27.61 -3.09 13.99
CA ARG A 746 27.03 -4.41 14.28
C ARG A 746 25.96 -4.27 15.36
N CYS A 747 24.75 -4.73 15.12
CA CYS A 747 23.67 -4.72 16.11
C CYS A 747 23.01 -6.09 16.25
N HIS A 748 22.48 -6.44 17.42
CA HIS A 748 21.75 -7.71 17.62
C HIS A 748 20.58 -7.59 18.59
N GLY A 749 19.72 -8.61 18.57
CA GLY A 749 18.46 -8.66 19.32
C GLY A 749 17.38 -7.82 18.64
N ASP A 750 16.11 -8.14 18.90
CA ASP A 750 14.96 -7.45 18.30
C ASP A 750 13.83 -7.31 19.31
N LYS A 751 13.75 -6.12 19.91
CA LYS A 751 12.73 -5.80 20.91
C LYS A 751 11.31 -5.91 20.36
N ASN A 752 11.12 -5.64 19.06
CA ASN A 752 9.79 -5.68 18.44
C ASN A 752 9.31 -7.13 18.24
N PHE A 753 10.21 -8.03 17.83
CA PHE A 753 9.89 -9.44 17.59
C PHE A 753 9.72 -10.26 18.88
N TRP A 754 10.47 -9.96 19.94
CA TRP A 754 10.37 -10.70 21.20
C TRP A 754 9.19 -10.29 22.08
N ASN A 755 8.87 -8.99 22.10
CA ASN A 755 7.74 -8.37 22.80
C ASN A 755 6.45 -9.19 22.74
N ALA A 756 6.13 -9.88 23.85
CA ALA A 756 5.00 -10.81 23.95
C ALA A 756 4.21 -10.68 25.26
N ALA A 757 2.94 -11.06 25.21
CA ALA A 757 2.08 -11.19 26.38
C ALA A 757 1.34 -12.53 26.38
N PHE A 758 1.34 -13.20 27.54
CA PHE A 758 0.58 -14.41 27.83
C PHE A 758 -0.67 -14.08 28.65
N PHE A 759 -1.84 -14.41 28.12
CA PHE A 759 -3.16 -14.22 28.72
C PHE A 759 -3.57 -15.50 29.46
N ASP A 760 -3.73 -15.42 30.78
CA ASP A 760 -3.98 -16.58 31.65
C ASP A 760 -5.47 -16.90 31.87
N LYS A 761 -6.36 -15.97 31.49
CA LYS A 761 -7.81 -16.03 31.69
C LYS A 761 -8.54 -15.33 30.54
N GLU A 762 -9.67 -15.89 30.10
CA GLU A 762 -10.57 -15.31 29.09
C GLU A 762 -11.12 -13.92 29.46
N THR A 763 -11.07 -13.56 30.75
CA THR A 763 -11.50 -12.25 31.28
C THR A 763 -10.38 -11.21 31.32
N SER A 764 -9.15 -11.56 30.94
CA SER A 764 -8.00 -10.65 30.91
C SER A 764 -7.86 -9.98 29.53
N TYR A 765 -7.31 -8.76 29.52
CA TYR A 765 -7.10 -7.97 28.31
C TYR A 765 -6.03 -6.92 28.58
N LEU A 766 -5.25 -6.57 27.56
CA LEU A 766 -4.47 -5.34 27.55
C LEU A 766 -5.31 -4.23 26.90
N HIS A 767 -5.03 -2.97 27.23
CA HIS A 767 -5.66 -1.84 26.56
C HIS A 767 -4.69 -0.68 26.32
N PHE A 768 -4.88 -0.02 25.18
CA PHE A 768 -4.03 1.02 24.61
C PHE A 768 -4.87 2.23 24.16
N PRO A 769 -4.27 3.37 23.77
CA PRO A 769 -4.98 4.45 23.10
C PRO A 769 -5.75 3.98 21.85
N THR A 770 -6.72 4.77 21.42
CA THR A 770 -7.51 4.51 20.20
C THR A 770 -6.61 4.35 18.98
N PHE A 771 -6.88 3.34 18.16
CA PHE A 771 -6.14 3.13 16.92
C PHE A 771 -6.52 4.17 15.85
N HIS A 772 -5.52 4.78 15.22
CA HIS A 772 -5.69 5.81 14.18
C HIS A 772 -5.34 5.26 12.78
N GLY A 773 -6.25 4.49 12.20
CA GLY A 773 -6.13 3.86 10.88
C GLY A 773 -7.24 4.27 9.90
N GLU A 774 -7.49 5.57 9.74
CA GLU A 774 -8.67 6.09 9.03
C GLU A 774 -8.80 5.57 7.59
N LEU A 775 -7.78 5.78 6.75
CA LEU A 775 -7.78 5.37 5.34
C LEU A 775 -7.16 3.99 5.14
N ASN A 776 -6.06 3.73 5.84
CA ASN A 776 -5.29 2.49 5.78
C ASN A 776 -5.04 1.98 7.21
N ALA A 777 -5.20 0.67 7.38
CA ALA A 777 -5.09 -0.07 8.63
C ALA A 777 -4.41 -1.42 8.37
N ASP A 778 -3.11 -1.49 8.61
CA ASP A 778 -2.30 -2.71 8.58
C ASP A 778 -2.08 -3.21 10.02
N ILE A 779 -2.50 -4.45 10.27
CA ILE A 779 -2.46 -5.09 11.58
C ILE A 779 -1.74 -6.42 11.42
N SER A 780 -0.59 -6.57 12.08
CA SER A 780 0.13 -7.86 12.11
C SER A 780 0.55 -8.27 13.51
N PHE A 781 0.53 -9.57 13.77
CA PHE A 781 0.97 -10.18 15.02
C PHE A 781 1.25 -11.67 14.82
N LEU A 782 1.87 -12.30 15.82
CA LEU A 782 1.84 -13.75 15.98
C LEU A 782 0.99 -14.12 17.20
N PHE A 783 0.28 -15.24 17.12
CA PHE A 783 -0.45 -15.81 18.25
C PHE A 783 -0.09 -17.28 18.47
N LYS A 784 -0.30 -17.77 19.69
CA LYS A 784 -0.13 -19.17 20.08
C LYS A 784 -1.21 -19.56 21.08
N THR A 785 -1.99 -20.60 20.82
CA THR A 785 -3.12 -20.98 21.68
C THR A 785 -3.41 -22.49 21.65
N THR A 786 -4.16 -22.94 22.65
CA THR A 786 -4.84 -24.25 22.69
C THR A 786 -6.37 -24.11 22.65
N SER A 787 -6.90 -22.89 22.76
CA SER A 787 -8.34 -22.63 22.71
C SER A 787 -8.89 -22.76 21.30
N SER A 788 -10.10 -23.31 21.16
CA SER A 788 -10.81 -23.38 19.88
C SER A 788 -11.37 -22.03 19.41
N SER A 789 -11.31 -20.97 20.23
CA SER A 789 -11.77 -19.62 19.87
C SER A 789 -11.17 -18.56 20.77
N GLY A 790 -11.08 -17.31 20.29
CA GLY A 790 -10.69 -16.18 21.12
C GLY A 790 -10.61 -14.86 20.37
N LEU A 791 -10.75 -13.75 21.10
CA LEU A 791 -10.69 -12.39 20.57
C LEU A 791 -9.27 -11.84 20.65
N PHE A 792 -8.62 -11.56 19.51
CA PHE A 792 -7.26 -11.01 19.48
C PHE A 792 -7.25 -9.50 19.69
N LEU A 793 -8.12 -8.77 18.98
CA LEU A 793 -8.12 -7.30 18.93
C LEU A 793 -9.53 -6.76 18.71
N GLU A 794 -9.89 -5.69 19.42
CA GLU A 794 -11.13 -4.92 19.23
C GLU A 794 -10.89 -3.41 19.45
N ASN A 795 -11.35 -2.56 18.53
CA ASN A 795 -11.58 -1.14 18.76
C ASN A 795 -12.96 -0.76 18.21
N LEU A 796 -13.71 0.03 18.96
CA LEU A 796 -15.07 0.47 18.60
C LEU A 796 -15.11 1.97 18.28
N GLY A 797 -16.10 2.36 17.48
CA GLY A 797 -16.53 3.73 17.20
C GLY A 797 -18.00 3.94 17.60
N ILE A 798 -18.67 4.92 16.98
CA ILE A 798 -20.12 5.17 17.19
C ILE A 798 -20.99 4.18 16.38
N LYS A 799 -20.47 3.72 15.24
CA LYS A 799 -21.05 2.69 14.36
C LYS A 799 -19.95 1.77 13.87
N ASP A 800 -18.89 2.41 13.38
CA ASP A 800 -17.62 1.85 12.96
C ASP A 800 -17.03 0.92 14.04
N PHE A 801 -16.31 -0.11 13.61
CA PHE A 801 -15.49 -0.93 14.48
C PHE A 801 -14.40 -1.64 13.66
N ILE A 802 -13.40 -2.18 14.36
CA ILE A 802 -12.42 -3.10 13.80
C ILE A 802 -12.14 -4.21 14.82
N ARG A 803 -12.21 -5.47 14.37
CA ARG A 803 -12.09 -6.65 15.23
C ARG A 803 -11.44 -7.82 14.49
N ILE A 804 -10.49 -8.52 15.14
CA ILE A 804 -9.89 -9.77 14.65
C ILE A 804 -10.07 -10.86 15.71
N GLU A 805 -10.61 -12.01 15.32
CA GLU A 805 -10.85 -13.14 16.23
C GLU A 805 -10.62 -14.52 15.59
N LEU A 806 -10.24 -15.48 16.41
CA LEU A 806 -10.33 -16.91 16.11
C LEU A 806 -11.77 -17.34 16.41
N SER A 807 -12.56 -17.57 15.36
CA SER A 807 -13.98 -17.92 15.46
C SER A 807 -14.21 -19.40 15.78
N SER A 808 -13.30 -20.25 15.28
CA SER A 808 -13.22 -21.69 15.52
C SER A 808 -11.76 -22.11 15.35
N SER A 809 -11.41 -23.33 15.78
CA SER A 809 -10.05 -23.88 15.71
C SER A 809 -9.39 -23.83 14.33
N THR A 810 -10.15 -23.63 13.23
CA THR A 810 -9.64 -23.56 11.86
C THR A 810 -9.99 -22.28 11.10
N GLU A 811 -10.71 -21.31 11.71
CA GLU A 811 -11.18 -20.09 11.01
C GLU A 811 -10.85 -18.81 11.79
N VAL A 812 -9.99 -17.97 11.20
CA VAL A 812 -9.73 -16.59 11.66
C VAL A 812 -10.61 -15.63 10.85
N VAL A 813 -11.22 -14.68 11.56
CA VAL A 813 -12.13 -13.68 11.01
C VAL A 813 -11.60 -12.27 11.30
N PHE A 814 -11.46 -11.48 10.24
CA PHE A 814 -11.28 -10.03 10.30
C PHE A 814 -12.62 -9.38 9.98
N SER A 815 -13.11 -8.49 10.84
CA SER A 815 -14.42 -7.87 10.72
C SER A 815 -14.36 -6.37 11.03
N PHE A 816 -15.08 -5.56 10.27
CA PHE A 816 -15.07 -4.11 10.42
C PHE A 816 -16.35 -3.47 9.86
N ASP A 817 -16.65 -2.25 10.30
CA ASP A 817 -17.57 -1.33 9.64
C ASP A 817 -16.93 0.07 9.57
N VAL A 818 -17.24 0.81 8.52
CA VAL A 818 -16.80 2.18 8.23
C VAL A 818 -18.00 3.08 7.84
N GLY A 819 -19.21 2.68 8.22
CA GLY A 819 -20.48 3.30 7.84
C GLY A 819 -21.19 2.65 6.64
N ASN A 820 -20.54 1.71 5.94
CA ASN A 820 -21.12 0.95 4.82
C ASN A 820 -21.98 -0.25 5.29
N GLY A 821 -21.95 -0.60 6.57
CA GLY A 821 -22.44 -1.86 7.11
C GLY A 821 -21.29 -2.85 7.33
N PRO A 822 -21.47 -3.83 8.25
CA PRO A 822 -20.40 -4.74 8.66
C PRO A 822 -19.93 -5.64 7.51
N LEU A 823 -18.62 -5.72 7.34
CA LEU A 823 -17.94 -6.60 6.39
C LEU A 823 -17.03 -7.57 7.14
N GLU A 824 -16.91 -8.78 6.60
CA GLU A 824 -16.04 -9.85 7.12
C GLU A 824 -15.11 -10.38 6.02
N VAL A 825 -13.86 -10.66 6.39
CA VAL A 825 -12.87 -11.39 5.60
C VAL A 825 -12.43 -12.60 6.43
N LYS A 826 -12.47 -13.80 5.86
CA LYS A 826 -12.27 -15.06 6.59
C LYS A 826 -11.23 -15.92 5.90
N VAL A 827 -10.31 -16.47 6.69
CA VAL A 827 -9.32 -17.47 6.25
C VAL A 827 -9.59 -18.77 6.99
N ARG A 828 -9.68 -19.87 6.23
CA ARG A 828 -9.82 -21.23 6.74
C ARG A 828 -8.52 -21.99 6.53
N SER A 829 -8.06 -22.67 7.58
CA SER A 829 -6.97 -23.63 7.53
C SER A 829 -7.51 -25.05 7.45
N ASP A 830 -6.85 -25.93 6.71
CA ASP A 830 -7.13 -27.38 6.72
C ASP A 830 -6.64 -28.05 8.03
N LEU A 831 -5.75 -27.38 8.78
CA LEU A 831 -5.20 -27.84 10.05
C LEU A 831 -5.63 -26.92 11.22
N PRO A 832 -5.88 -27.46 12.42
CA PRO A 832 -6.20 -26.63 13.59
C PRO A 832 -5.08 -25.65 13.95
N LEU A 833 -5.44 -24.39 14.18
CA LEU A 833 -4.59 -23.26 14.57
C LEU A 833 -4.46 -23.12 16.10
N ASN A 834 -4.84 -24.17 16.84
CA ASN A 834 -4.80 -24.24 18.30
C ASN A 834 -3.92 -25.41 18.79
N ASP A 835 -2.80 -25.65 18.09
CA ASP A 835 -1.87 -26.76 18.31
C ASP A 835 -0.70 -26.42 19.27
N ASP A 836 -0.80 -25.30 20.00
CA ASP A 836 0.28 -24.67 20.78
C ASP A 836 1.54 -24.28 19.96
N ARG A 837 1.37 -23.87 18.70
CA ARG A 837 2.42 -23.20 17.90
C ARG A 837 2.15 -21.74 17.59
N TRP A 838 3.20 -21.04 17.18
CA TRP A 838 3.13 -19.67 16.67
C TRP A 838 2.56 -19.63 15.25
N HIS A 839 1.38 -19.06 15.10
CA HIS A 839 0.77 -18.67 13.83
C HIS A 839 0.92 -17.17 13.59
N SER A 840 1.14 -16.74 12.35
CA SER A 840 1.18 -15.33 11.93
C SER A 840 -0.17 -14.89 11.39
N VAL A 841 -0.65 -13.72 11.81
CA VAL A 841 -1.82 -13.05 11.23
C VAL A 841 -1.35 -11.72 10.64
N ARG A 842 -1.75 -11.43 9.41
CA ARG A 842 -1.60 -10.11 8.78
C ARG A 842 -2.93 -9.72 8.14
N ALA A 843 -3.51 -8.62 8.59
CA ALA A 843 -4.80 -8.10 8.15
C ALA A 843 -4.64 -6.65 7.68
N GLU A 844 -4.96 -6.40 6.42
CA GLU A 844 -4.88 -5.07 5.81
C GLU A 844 -6.30 -4.59 5.51
N ARG A 845 -6.63 -3.34 5.84
CA ARG A 845 -7.78 -2.65 5.26
C ARG A 845 -7.31 -1.33 4.67
N ASN A 846 -7.59 -1.11 3.40
CA ASN A 846 -7.27 0.12 2.68
C ASN A 846 -8.52 0.69 1.99
N VAL A 847 -8.39 1.79 1.25
CA VAL A 847 -9.52 2.45 0.56
C VAL A 847 -10.05 1.67 -0.66
N LYS A 848 -9.42 0.56 -1.05
CA LYS A 848 -9.79 -0.29 -2.20
C LYS A 848 -10.28 -1.69 -1.82
N GLU A 849 -9.72 -2.27 -0.78
CA GLU A 849 -9.99 -3.64 -0.34
C GLU A 849 -9.61 -3.85 1.12
N ALA A 850 -10.14 -4.92 1.71
CA ALA A 850 -9.60 -5.51 2.92
C ALA A 850 -9.08 -6.92 2.62
N SER A 851 -7.94 -7.29 3.20
CA SER A 851 -7.34 -8.61 3.09
C SER A 851 -7.03 -9.22 4.45
N LEU A 852 -7.01 -10.55 4.51
CA LEU A 852 -6.58 -11.32 5.67
C LEU A 852 -5.70 -12.48 5.18
N ARG A 853 -4.53 -12.62 5.82
CA ARG A 853 -3.62 -13.76 5.69
C ARG A 853 -3.38 -14.38 7.05
N VAL A 854 -3.37 -15.71 7.09
CA VAL A 854 -2.91 -16.51 8.23
C VAL A 854 -1.81 -17.42 7.70
N ASP A 855 -0.63 -17.38 8.31
CA ASP A 855 0.58 -18.09 7.87
C ASP A 855 0.84 -17.91 6.35
N ASP A 856 1.26 -18.97 5.67
CA ASP A 856 1.48 -19.02 4.22
C ASP A 856 0.20 -19.28 3.40
N LEU A 857 -0.97 -19.33 4.05
CA LEU A 857 -2.24 -19.57 3.34
C LEU A 857 -2.53 -18.46 2.32
N PRO A 858 -3.28 -18.76 1.24
CA PRO A 858 -3.73 -17.75 0.29
C PRO A 858 -4.53 -16.66 1.00
N ALA A 859 -4.14 -15.40 0.81
CA ALA A 859 -4.84 -14.27 1.42
C ALA A 859 -6.27 -14.16 0.88
N ALA A 860 -7.25 -14.11 1.78
CA ALA A 860 -8.63 -13.76 1.45
C ALA A 860 -8.72 -12.25 1.23
N VAL A 861 -9.46 -11.80 0.21
CA VAL A 861 -9.58 -10.38 -0.16
C VAL A 861 -11.04 -10.02 -0.43
N ARG A 862 -11.43 -8.81 -0.03
CA ARG A 862 -12.78 -8.25 -0.20
C ARG A 862 -12.68 -6.80 -0.71
N GLU A 863 -13.12 -6.56 -1.95
CA GLU A 863 -13.15 -5.21 -2.53
C GLU A 863 -14.06 -4.26 -1.73
N ALA A 864 -13.67 -3.00 -1.63
CA ALA A 864 -14.45 -1.92 -1.05
C ALA A 864 -15.42 -1.29 -2.09
N PRO A 865 -16.58 -0.75 -1.69
CA PRO A 865 -17.50 -0.09 -2.62
C PRO A 865 -16.88 1.16 -3.27
N THR A 866 -16.98 1.30 -4.60
CA THR A 866 -16.28 2.35 -5.40
C THR A 866 -16.61 3.79 -5.04
N ASP A 867 -17.77 4.00 -4.41
CA ASP A 867 -18.33 5.30 -4.03
C ASP A 867 -18.97 5.21 -2.62
N GLY A 868 -18.45 4.32 -1.76
CA GLY A 868 -18.86 4.16 -0.36
C GLY A 868 -18.03 4.99 0.62
N PHE A 869 -18.27 4.78 1.91
CA PHE A 869 -17.49 5.40 2.99
C PHE A 869 -16.07 4.82 3.07
N ILE A 870 -15.06 5.67 3.27
CA ILE A 870 -13.62 5.27 3.25
C ILE A 870 -12.82 5.59 4.53
N HIS A 871 -13.33 6.42 5.45
CA HIS A 871 -12.66 6.71 6.74
C HIS A 871 -13.23 5.81 7.85
N LEU A 872 -12.36 5.05 8.52
CA LEU A 872 -12.66 4.30 9.74
C LEU A 872 -12.55 5.21 10.97
N GLN A 873 -13.65 5.45 11.68
CA GLN A 873 -13.72 6.42 12.78
C GLN A 873 -13.97 5.78 14.15
N LEU A 874 -12.86 5.47 14.84
CA LEU A 874 -12.82 4.83 16.14
C LEU A 874 -12.80 5.85 17.29
N ASN A 875 -13.39 5.50 18.44
CA ASN A 875 -13.44 6.39 19.61
C ASN A 875 -13.25 5.69 20.97
N SER A 876 -13.32 4.35 21.03
CA SER A 876 -12.96 3.61 22.24
C SER A 876 -11.44 3.48 22.38
N GLN A 877 -10.98 3.10 23.56
CA GLN A 877 -9.66 2.49 23.70
C GLN A 877 -9.57 1.23 22.82
N LEU A 878 -8.34 0.89 22.42
CA LEU A 878 -8.02 -0.38 21.77
C LEU A 878 -7.88 -1.47 22.83
N PHE A 879 -8.55 -2.61 22.65
CA PHE A 879 -8.47 -3.78 23.52
C PHE A 879 -7.80 -4.95 22.82
N ILE A 880 -6.86 -5.61 23.51
CA ILE A 880 -6.08 -6.75 23.00
C ILE A 880 -6.29 -7.95 23.93
N GLY A 881 -6.57 -9.12 23.34
CA GLY A 881 -6.83 -10.37 24.06
C GLY A 881 -8.21 -10.46 24.73
N GLY A 882 -9.06 -9.43 24.62
CA GLY A 882 -10.39 -9.45 25.24
C GLY A 882 -11.20 -8.18 25.03
N THR A 883 -12.40 -8.18 25.60
CA THR A 883 -13.41 -7.10 25.52
C THR A 883 -13.46 -6.27 26.80
N ALA A 884 -13.90 -5.01 26.69
CA ALA A 884 -14.23 -4.18 27.85
C ALA A 884 -15.29 -4.81 28.78
N SER A 885 -16.21 -5.61 28.21
CA SER A 885 -17.26 -6.34 28.95
C SER A 885 -16.77 -7.62 29.63
N ARG A 886 -15.56 -8.11 29.32
CA ARG A 886 -14.96 -9.35 29.84
C ARG A 886 -15.78 -10.63 29.57
N GLN A 887 -16.67 -10.61 28.57
CA GLN A 887 -17.53 -11.74 28.20
C GLN A 887 -16.93 -12.64 27.11
N LYS A 888 -15.93 -12.12 26.38
CA LYS A 888 -15.18 -12.84 25.35
C LYS A 888 -13.73 -12.35 25.37
N GLY A 889 -12.79 -13.28 25.28
CA GLY A 889 -11.35 -13.00 25.25
C GLY A 889 -10.54 -14.18 24.74
N PHE A 890 -9.24 -14.14 24.95
CA PHE A 890 -8.25 -15.05 24.39
C PHE A 890 -7.41 -15.70 25.48
N LEU A 891 -7.01 -16.95 25.26
CA LEU A 891 -6.10 -17.72 26.10
C LEU A 891 -4.85 -18.07 25.29
N GLY A 892 -3.67 -17.92 25.87
CA GLY A 892 -2.40 -18.17 25.19
C GLY A 892 -1.58 -16.90 25.00
N CYS A 893 -0.77 -16.83 23.95
CA CYS A 893 0.17 -15.73 23.71
C CYS A 893 -0.18 -14.88 22.48
N ILE A 894 0.10 -13.58 22.56
CA ILE A 894 0.20 -12.66 21.42
C ILE A 894 1.61 -12.04 21.46
N ARG A 895 2.26 -11.89 20.30
CA ARG A 895 3.63 -11.37 20.16
C ARG A 895 3.80 -10.50 18.93
N SER A 896 4.70 -9.52 19.01
CA SER A 896 5.06 -8.62 17.91
C SER A 896 3.84 -7.95 17.27
N LEU A 897 2.92 -7.42 18.09
CA LEU A 897 1.73 -6.73 17.62
C LEU A 897 2.09 -5.35 17.04
N GLN A 898 1.88 -5.19 15.74
CA GLN A 898 2.11 -3.96 14.99
C GLN A 898 0.81 -3.42 14.39
N LEU A 899 0.68 -2.09 14.41
CA LEU A 899 -0.44 -1.33 13.84
C LEU A 899 0.12 -0.16 13.02
N ASN A 900 -0.09 -0.16 11.70
CA ASN A 900 0.47 0.84 10.77
C ASN A 900 1.98 1.08 11.00
N GLY A 901 2.75 -0.01 11.13
CA GLY A 901 4.18 0.02 11.44
C GLY A 901 4.57 0.27 12.90
N VAL A 902 3.65 0.76 13.74
CA VAL A 902 3.91 1.01 15.17
C VAL A 902 3.77 -0.28 15.97
N THR A 903 4.87 -0.76 16.56
CA THR A 903 4.83 -1.88 17.51
C THR A 903 4.26 -1.43 18.86
N LEU A 904 3.26 -2.13 19.38
CA LEU A 904 2.71 -1.88 20.72
C LEU A 904 3.47 -2.68 21.78
N ASP A 905 3.99 -2.01 22.81
CA ASP A 905 4.65 -2.66 23.95
C ASP A 905 3.63 -3.48 24.77
N LEU A 906 3.66 -4.80 24.59
CA LEU A 906 2.82 -5.76 25.29
C LEU A 906 3.42 -6.15 26.64
N GLU A 907 4.75 -6.17 26.77
CA GLU A 907 5.44 -6.65 27.98
C GLU A 907 5.34 -5.68 29.15
N GLU A 908 5.61 -4.39 28.92
CA GLU A 908 5.46 -3.36 29.96
C GLU A 908 3.99 -3.23 30.37
N ARG A 909 3.06 -3.37 29.39
CA ARG A 909 1.62 -3.37 29.65
C ARG A 909 1.15 -4.61 30.42
N ALA A 910 1.70 -5.79 30.11
CA ALA A 910 1.40 -7.03 30.82
C ALA A 910 1.94 -7.03 32.25
N ARG A 911 3.14 -6.48 32.49
CA ARG A 911 3.76 -6.40 33.83
C ARG A 911 2.88 -5.72 34.88
N ILE A 912 2.01 -4.79 34.45
CA ILE A 912 1.08 -4.04 35.30
C ILE A 912 -0.39 -4.51 35.22
N THR A 913 -0.71 -5.54 34.44
CA THR A 913 -2.10 -5.96 34.17
C THR A 913 -2.42 -7.34 34.77
N PRO A 914 -3.32 -7.43 35.77
CA PRO A 914 -3.70 -8.71 36.39
C PRO A 914 -4.31 -9.70 35.39
N GLY A 915 -3.78 -10.92 35.35
CA GLY A 915 -4.20 -11.98 34.43
C GLY A 915 -3.48 -12.00 33.07
N VAL A 916 -2.51 -11.09 32.88
CA VAL A 916 -1.56 -11.14 31.77
C VAL A 916 -0.15 -11.24 32.35
N ARG A 917 0.77 -11.91 31.64
CA ARG A 917 2.20 -12.02 32.01
C ARG A 917 3.07 -11.62 30.82
N PRO A 918 4.20 -10.92 31.03
CA PRO A 918 5.15 -10.62 29.95
C PRO A 918 5.84 -11.90 29.45
N GLY A 919 6.23 -11.90 28.18
CA GLY A 919 6.85 -13.04 27.51
C GLY A 919 5.87 -14.19 27.18
N CYS A 920 6.39 -15.22 26.52
CA CYS A 920 5.64 -16.44 26.20
C CYS A 920 6.59 -17.66 26.12
N PRO A 921 6.48 -18.64 27.06
CA PRO A 921 7.35 -19.81 27.06
C PRO A 921 6.93 -20.88 26.04
N GLY A 922 7.87 -21.74 25.67
CA GLY A 922 7.65 -22.87 24.77
C GLY A 922 7.93 -22.53 23.31
N HIS A 923 9.08 -21.94 23.01
CA HIS A 923 9.58 -21.69 21.66
C HIS A 923 9.81 -22.99 20.89
N CYS A 924 10.37 -24.02 21.52
CA CYS A 924 10.65 -25.31 20.87
C CYS A 924 9.39 -26.07 20.42
N SER A 925 8.18 -25.76 20.92
CA SER A 925 6.92 -26.34 20.40
C SER A 925 6.69 -26.03 18.91
N SER A 926 7.09 -24.82 18.52
CA SER A 926 6.93 -24.26 17.17
C SER A 926 8.17 -24.54 16.33
N TYR A 927 9.36 -24.28 16.88
CA TYR A 927 10.59 -24.18 16.08
C TYR A 927 11.47 -25.43 16.08
N ALA A 928 11.15 -26.50 16.82
CA ALA A 928 11.96 -27.71 16.83
C ALA A 928 12.10 -28.39 15.46
N ALA A 929 11.17 -28.17 14.53
CA ALA A 929 11.25 -28.65 13.15
C ALA A 929 12.39 -28.00 12.32
N LEU A 930 12.88 -26.83 12.74
CA LEU A 930 14.03 -26.17 12.11
C LEU A 930 15.35 -26.88 12.49
N CYS A 931 15.42 -27.64 13.58
CA CYS A 931 16.62 -28.38 13.96
C CYS A 931 16.77 -29.66 13.11
N GLN A 932 17.57 -29.59 12.05
CA GLN A 932 17.76 -30.68 11.10
C GLN A 932 18.73 -31.76 11.63
N ASN A 933 18.83 -32.88 10.90
CA ASN A 933 19.86 -33.91 11.07
C ASN A 933 20.08 -34.42 12.51
N GLN A 934 18.98 -34.66 13.23
CA GLN A 934 18.96 -35.12 14.64
C GLN A 934 19.51 -34.09 15.66
N GLY A 935 19.62 -32.81 15.28
CA GLY A 935 19.85 -31.71 16.21
C GLY A 935 18.69 -31.57 17.21
N ARG A 936 19.00 -31.27 18.47
CA ARG A 936 17.99 -31.14 19.54
C ARG A 936 17.62 -29.68 19.78
N CYS A 937 16.34 -29.33 19.67
CA CYS A 937 15.89 -28.00 20.09
C CYS A 937 16.11 -27.79 21.61
N VAL A 938 16.73 -26.67 21.96
CA VAL A 938 16.98 -26.20 23.32
C VAL A 938 16.29 -24.85 23.50
N GLU A 939 15.43 -24.77 24.52
CA GLU A 939 14.68 -23.58 24.90
C GLU A 939 15.62 -22.51 25.49
N ARG A 940 15.41 -21.23 25.15
CA ARG A 940 16.12 -20.08 25.74
C ARG A 940 15.13 -19.08 26.35
N ALA A 941 15.65 -18.08 27.07
CA ALA A 941 14.82 -17.00 27.64
C ALA A 941 14.19 -16.12 26.55
N SER A 942 14.91 -15.93 25.44
CA SER A 942 14.40 -15.42 24.17
C SER A 942 14.73 -16.44 23.07
N GLY A 943 13.70 -17.16 22.59
CA GLY A 943 13.82 -18.07 21.45
C GLY A 943 14.37 -19.46 21.77
N PHE A 944 15.13 -20.00 20.81
CA PHE A 944 15.63 -21.38 20.82
C PHE A 944 17.00 -21.47 20.14
N SER A 945 17.70 -22.59 20.37
CA SER A 945 18.90 -22.98 19.61
C SER A 945 18.94 -24.48 19.40
N CYS A 946 19.53 -24.94 18.30
CA CYS A 946 19.66 -26.37 18.01
C CYS A 946 20.99 -26.91 18.56
N ASP A 947 20.93 -27.77 19.59
CA ASP A 947 22.09 -28.55 20.04
C ASP A 947 22.48 -29.58 18.97
N CYS A 948 23.50 -29.23 18.19
CA CYS A 948 24.07 -30.11 17.18
C CYS A 948 25.09 -31.10 17.74
N SER A 949 25.38 -31.14 19.05
CA SER A 949 26.54 -31.89 19.60
C SER A 949 26.54 -33.38 19.25
N ARG A 950 25.35 -33.98 19.08
CA ARG A 950 25.18 -35.40 18.71
C ARG A 950 25.08 -35.67 17.21
N SER A 951 25.08 -34.63 16.38
CA SER A 951 25.07 -34.76 14.91
C SER A 951 26.45 -34.50 14.31
N ALA A 952 26.64 -34.95 13.06
CA ALA A 952 27.84 -34.69 12.27
C ALA A 952 27.85 -33.29 11.62
N TYR A 953 26.83 -32.47 11.91
CA TYR A 953 26.59 -31.14 11.34
C TYR A 953 26.72 -30.06 12.41
N THR A 954 26.80 -28.79 11.99
CA THR A 954 26.92 -27.58 12.84
C THR A 954 26.08 -26.45 12.24
N GLY A 955 26.21 -25.24 12.76
CA GLY A 955 25.46 -24.08 12.31
C GLY A 955 24.05 -24.06 12.89
N VAL A 956 23.35 -22.93 12.73
CA VAL A 956 22.13 -22.54 13.49
C VAL A 956 21.07 -23.64 13.55
N PHE A 957 20.94 -24.41 12.46
CA PHE A 957 19.94 -25.45 12.25
C PHE A 957 20.52 -26.87 12.08
N CYS A 958 21.77 -27.09 12.48
CA CYS A 958 22.47 -28.37 12.35
C CYS A 958 22.48 -28.94 10.91
N HIS A 959 22.84 -28.10 9.94
CA HIS A 959 22.89 -28.48 8.52
C HIS A 959 24.25 -28.18 7.85
N GLU A 960 25.12 -27.41 8.50
CA GLU A 960 26.42 -26.98 7.97
C GLU A 960 27.53 -27.87 8.53
N VAL A 961 28.07 -28.81 7.76
CA VAL A 961 29.48 -29.27 7.89
C VAL A 961 29.92 -29.78 6.52
N SER A 962 30.86 -29.07 5.90
CA SER A 962 31.64 -29.60 4.79
C SER A 962 33.05 -29.02 4.80
N GLY A 963 34.02 -29.85 4.42
CA GLY A 963 35.40 -29.45 4.16
C GLY A 963 35.79 -29.75 2.72
N SER A 964 36.54 -28.85 2.09
CA SER A 964 37.26 -29.13 0.84
C SER A 964 38.64 -29.71 1.14
N PHE A 965 39.03 -30.69 0.33
CA PHE A 965 40.23 -31.51 0.47
C PHE A 965 41.05 -31.49 -0.82
N GLU A 966 42.37 -31.46 -0.64
CA GLU A 966 43.41 -31.62 -1.66
C GLU A 966 44.14 -32.95 -1.47
N PRO A 967 44.89 -33.47 -2.46
CA PRO A 967 45.62 -34.75 -2.35
C PRO A 967 46.53 -34.90 -1.12
N THR A 968 47.03 -33.79 -0.58
CA THR A 968 47.90 -33.76 0.61
C THR A 968 47.13 -33.68 1.94
N THR A 969 45.81 -33.46 1.90
CA THR A 969 44.99 -33.32 3.11
C THR A 969 44.52 -34.66 3.67
N SER A 970 44.63 -34.82 4.99
CA SER A 970 44.03 -35.95 5.70
C SER A 970 43.66 -35.59 7.13
N ILE A 971 42.62 -36.21 7.66
CA ILE A 971 42.17 -36.08 9.04
C ILE A 971 42.35 -37.44 9.71
N THR A 972 43.18 -37.51 10.75
CA THR A 972 43.34 -38.70 11.60
C THR A 972 42.63 -38.46 12.93
N TYR A 973 41.71 -39.36 13.30
CA TYR A 973 40.99 -39.32 14.58
C TYR A 973 41.39 -40.52 15.45
N ILE A 974 41.91 -40.24 16.63
CA ILE A 974 42.41 -41.24 17.59
C ILE A 974 41.32 -41.49 18.64
N VAL A 975 40.58 -42.59 18.48
CA VAL A 975 39.56 -43.03 19.44
C VAL A 975 40.24 -43.49 20.74
N LYS A 976 39.88 -42.87 21.87
CA LYS A 976 40.24 -43.26 23.23
C LYS A 976 39.08 -42.95 24.18
N GLU A 977 38.73 -43.88 25.06
CA GLU A 977 37.77 -43.64 26.14
C GLU A 977 38.35 -42.69 27.22
N PRO A 978 37.51 -41.89 27.88
CA PRO A 978 37.89 -41.22 29.12
C PRO A 978 37.86 -42.21 30.29
N TYR A 979 38.95 -42.28 31.05
CA TYR A 979 39.03 -43.09 32.27
C TYR A 979 38.30 -42.38 33.42
N GLU A 980 37.15 -42.88 33.88
CA GLU A 980 36.50 -42.33 35.08
C GLU A 980 37.32 -42.65 36.33
N ALA A 981 37.90 -41.61 36.94
CA ALA A 981 38.73 -41.72 38.12
C ALA A 981 37.90 -41.88 39.41
N SER A 982 37.18 -43.00 39.54
CA SER A 982 36.43 -43.34 40.75
C SER A 982 37.39 -43.58 41.93
N LYS A 983 37.52 -42.60 42.82
CA LYS A 983 38.26 -42.74 44.08
C LYS A 983 37.56 -43.73 45.02
N ASN A 984 38.06 -44.97 45.08
CA ASN A 984 38.35 -45.73 46.31
C ASN A 984 38.31 -47.26 46.08
N SER A 985 39.47 -47.88 45.84
CA SER A 985 39.85 -49.16 46.48
C SER A 985 41.30 -49.53 46.13
N SER A 986 42.04 -50.07 47.10
CA SER A 986 43.42 -50.53 46.90
C SER A 986 43.44 -52.02 46.54
N SER A 987 43.54 -52.31 45.25
CA SER A 987 43.91 -53.63 44.73
C SER A 987 44.87 -53.48 43.54
N LEU A 988 45.61 -54.53 43.19
CA LEU A 988 46.80 -54.40 42.35
C LEU A 988 46.48 -54.00 40.90
N HIS A 989 47.22 -53.02 40.38
CA HIS A 989 47.21 -52.68 38.96
C HIS A 989 47.65 -53.87 38.11
N SER A 990 46.74 -54.36 37.27
CA SER A 990 47.07 -55.04 36.03
C SER A 990 46.60 -54.16 34.87
N SER A 991 47.49 -53.87 33.91
CA SER A 991 47.22 -52.95 32.80
C SER A 991 46.46 -53.65 31.67
N ILE A 992 45.19 -53.95 31.92
CA ILE A 992 44.26 -54.42 30.90
C ILE A 992 43.55 -53.20 30.30
N TYR A 993 43.83 -52.91 29.03
CA TYR A 993 43.13 -51.87 28.28
C TYR A 993 41.65 -52.26 28.10
N SER A 994 40.72 -51.32 28.29
CA SER A 994 39.33 -51.46 27.87
C SER A 994 39.24 -51.30 26.34
N ASP A 995 39.60 -52.36 25.62
CA ASP A 995 39.51 -52.35 24.15
C ASP A 995 38.06 -52.27 23.68
N ILE A 996 37.75 -51.22 22.92
CA ILE A 996 36.47 -51.09 22.20
C ILE A 996 36.42 -52.19 21.12
N THR A 997 35.67 -53.25 21.38
CA THR A 997 35.35 -54.23 20.32
C THR A 997 34.36 -53.60 19.36
N LEU A 998 34.83 -53.14 18.20
CA LEU A 998 34.01 -52.60 17.11
C LEU A 998 32.89 -53.59 16.75
N ARG A 999 31.64 -53.25 17.05
CA ARG A 999 30.46 -54.14 16.97
C ARG A 999 29.30 -53.41 16.30
N GLY A 1000 29.37 -53.28 14.97
CA GLY A 1000 28.29 -52.71 14.17
C GLY A 1000 28.18 -51.19 14.26
N ASP A 1001 29.31 -50.50 14.47
CA ASP A 1001 29.39 -49.04 14.46
C ASP A 1001 28.95 -48.46 13.10
N ASP A 1002 27.94 -47.60 13.14
CA ASP A 1002 27.29 -47.08 11.94
C ASP A 1002 28.15 -46.00 11.26
N VAL A 1003 28.53 -46.23 10.00
CA VAL A 1003 29.40 -45.33 9.23
C VAL A 1003 28.59 -44.58 8.20
N SER A 1004 28.53 -43.25 8.32
CA SER A 1004 27.80 -42.37 7.39
C SER A 1004 28.64 -41.16 7.02
N LEU A 1005 28.77 -40.89 5.73
CA LEU A 1005 29.41 -39.69 5.18
C LEU A 1005 28.76 -39.29 3.87
N SER A 1006 28.93 -38.04 3.46
CA SER A 1006 28.57 -37.53 2.12
C SER A 1006 29.80 -36.96 1.44
N PHE A 1007 29.89 -37.11 0.12
CA PHE A 1007 31.07 -36.70 -0.65
C PHE A 1007 30.71 -36.15 -2.03
N ARG A 1008 31.59 -35.27 -2.56
CA ARG A 1008 31.56 -34.78 -3.94
C ARG A 1008 32.98 -34.76 -4.49
N THR A 1009 33.26 -35.60 -5.49
CA THR A 1009 34.57 -35.64 -6.17
C THR A 1009 34.43 -36.03 -7.64
N SER A 1010 35.41 -35.65 -8.46
CA SER A 1010 35.64 -36.15 -9.82
C SER A 1010 36.76 -37.21 -9.88
N GLN A 1011 37.47 -37.44 -8.77
CA GLN A 1011 38.58 -38.39 -8.68
C GLN A 1011 38.06 -39.83 -8.61
N SER A 1012 38.67 -40.73 -9.39
CA SER A 1012 38.49 -42.17 -9.25
C SER A 1012 39.72 -42.92 -9.80
N PRO A 1013 40.30 -43.88 -9.07
CA PRO A 1013 39.93 -44.28 -7.70
C PRO A 1013 40.24 -43.19 -6.66
N ALA A 1014 39.48 -43.19 -5.56
CA ALA A 1014 39.63 -42.22 -4.48
C ALA A 1014 39.28 -42.85 -3.11
N PRO A 1015 40.18 -42.81 -2.10
CA PRO A 1015 39.85 -43.19 -0.73
C PRO A 1015 38.95 -42.12 -0.08
N LEU A 1016 37.98 -42.54 0.73
CA LEU A 1016 37.06 -41.66 1.48
C LEU A 1016 37.19 -41.83 2.99
N LEU A 1017 37.45 -43.06 3.46
CA LEU A 1017 37.66 -43.37 4.87
C LEU A 1017 38.59 -44.59 5.01
N TYR A 1018 39.48 -44.54 5.99
CA TYR A 1018 40.30 -45.66 6.46
C TYR A 1018 40.16 -45.76 7.98
N VAL A 1019 39.80 -46.92 8.50
CA VAL A 1019 39.72 -47.22 9.94
C VAL A 1019 40.51 -48.50 10.20
N SER A 1020 41.35 -48.51 11.23
CA SER A 1020 42.12 -49.70 11.62
C SER A 1020 42.19 -49.88 13.14
N SER A 1021 42.00 -51.10 13.62
CA SER A 1021 42.15 -51.46 15.03
C SER A 1021 43.54 -52.01 15.34
N PHE A 1022 43.90 -52.03 16.63
CA PHE A 1022 45.14 -52.62 17.14
C PHE A 1022 45.31 -54.10 16.74
N TYR A 1023 44.19 -54.83 16.63
CA TYR A 1023 44.14 -56.24 16.19
C TYR A 1023 44.21 -56.44 14.66
N ARG A 1024 44.72 -55.45 13.91
CA ARG A 1024 44.86 -55.45 12.44
C ARG A 1024 43.55 -55.65 11.65
N GLN A 1025 42.39 -55.48 12.28
CA GLN A 1025 41.12 -55.41 11.55
C GLN A 1025 40.98 -54.02 10.95
N TYR A 1026 40.55 -53.91 9.70
CA TYR A 1026 40.43 -52.63 8.99
C TYR A 1026 39.14 -52.54 8.20
N LEU A 1027 38.67 -51.30 8.03
CA LEU A 1027 37.56 -50.92 7.15
C LEU A 1027 38.07 -49.80 6.23
N ILE A 1028 37.87 -49.97 4.92
CA ILE A 1028 38.25 -48.99 3.91
C ILE A 1028 37.03 -48.71 3.03
N LEU A 1029 36.77 -47.43 2.79
CA LEU A 1029 35.68 -46.96 1.96
C LEU A 1029 36.31 -46.18 0.80
N LEU A 1030 36.19 -46.71 -0.42
CA LEU A 1030 36.85 -46.16 -1.61
C LEU A 1030 35.92 -46.19 -2.84
N ILE A 1031 36.12 -45.21 -3.72
CA ILE A 1031 35.51 -45.12 -5.05
C ILE A 1031 36.43 -45.83 -6.05
N ASN A 1032 35.88 -46.63 -6.96
CA ASN A 1032 36.61 -47.22 -8.09
C ASN A 1032 35.74 -47.18 -9.37
N LYS A 1033 36.37 -47.04 -10.54
CA LYS A 1033 35.73 -46.93 -11.86
C LYS A 1033 35.84 -48.21 -12.71
N HIS A 1034 36.51 -49.25 -12.24
CA HIS A 1034 36.71 -50.47 -13.02
C HIS A 1034 35.48 -51.39 -13.06
N GLY A 1035 34.75 -51.28 -14.17
CA GLY A 1035 33.71 -52.20 -14.63
C GLY A 1035 33.20 -51.71 -15.98
N GLU A 1036 33.24 -52.56 -17.01
CA GLU A 1036 32.66 -52.23 -18.31
C GLU A 1036 31.11 -52.24 -18.24
N ASP A 1037 30.50 -51.54 -19.19
CA ASP A 1037 29.06 -51.26 -19.34
C ASP A 1037 28.36 -50.41 -18.23
N PHE A 1038 27.97 -49.20 -18.66
CA PHE A 1038 26.98 -48.28 -18.06
C PHE A 1038 27.13 -47.91 -16.57
N CYS A 1039 27.96 -46.89 -16.30
CA CYS A 1039 27.79 -45.90 -15.23
C CYS A 1039 27.42 -46.41 -13.81
N GLN A 1040 28.01 -47.52 -13.36
CA GLN A 1040 27.92 -47.96 -11.96
C GLN A 1040 29.18 -47.60 -11.16
N THR A 1041 29.07 -46.62 -10.26
CA THR A 1041 30.10 -46.36 -9.25
C THR A 1041 30.10 -47.47 -8.20
N LYS A 1042 30.99 -48.45 -8.33
CA LYS A 1042 31.10 -49.56 -7.36
C LYS A 1042 31.98 -49.14 -6.19
N ILE A 1043 31.36 -48.94 -5.02
CA ILE A 1043 32.07 -48.84 -3.74
C ILE A 1043 32.45 -50.26 -3.31
N PHE A 1044 33.74 -50.52 -3.14
CA PHE A 1044 34.23 -51.83 -2.72
C PHE A 1044 34.27 -51.93 -1.19
N CYS A 1045 33.46 -52.82 -0.64
CA CYS A 1045 33.70 -53.46 0.65
C CYS A 1045 33.88 -54.97 0.41
N SER A 1046 34.92 -55.58 0.99
CA SER A 1046 35.11 -57.04 0.93
C SER A 1046 34.05 -57.71 1.82
N TYR A 1047 33.25 -58.70 1.39
CA TYR A 1047 33.60 -59.92 0.64
C TYR A 1047 32.50 -60.40 -0.34
N ASN A 1048 32.77 -61.49 -1.07
CA ASN A 1048 31.88 -62.10 -2.08
C ASN A 1048 30.63 -62.81 -1.52
N LEU A 1049 29.44 -62.60 -2.14
CA LEU A 1049 28.59 -63.63 -2.79
C LEU A 1049 27.14 -63.15 -3.12
N TRP A 1050 26.93 -62.77 -4.39
CA TRP A 1050 25.66 -62.77 -5.16
C TRP A 1050 24.44 -61.94 -4.65
N PRO A 1051 23.48 -61.55 -5.52
CA PRO A 1051 22.79 -60.27 -5.36
C PRO A 1051 21.27 -60.34 -5.19
N PHE A 1052 20.74 -59.44 -4.33
CA PHE A 1052 19.38 -58.89 -4.47
C PHE A 1052 19.31 -57.45 -3.93
N CYS A 1053 19.34 -56.46 -4.82
CA CYS A 1053 18.66 -55.17 -4.63
C CYS A 1053 18.54 -54.46 -5.98
N SER A 1054 17.43 -53.75 -6.22
CA SER A 1054 17.12 -53.11 -7.50
C SER A 1054 16.89 -51.62 -7.31
N PHE A 1055 17.48 -50.78 -8.18
CA PHE A 1055 17.30 -49.33 -8.17
C PHE A 1055 17.12 -48.77 -9.58
N SER A 1056 16.26 -47.75 -9.69
CA SER A 1056 15.97 -47.00 -10.91
C SER A 1056 16.67 -45.64 -10.88
N TYR A 1057 16.84 -45.01 -12.05
CA TYR A 1057 17.45 -43.68 -12.23
C TYR A 1057 16.80 -42.61 -11.33
N PHE A 1058 17.60 -41.85 -10.58
CA PHE A 1058 17.91 -40.43 -10.87
C PHE A 1058 19.06 -39.93 -9.97
N SER A 1059 19.61 -38.73 -10.25
CA SER A 1059 20.76 -38.15 -9.55
C SER A 1059 20.49 -37.91 -8.06
N LEU A 1060 21.35 -38.44 -7.18
CA LEU A 1060 21.19 -38.35 -5.72
C LEU A 1060 22.52 -38.14 -4.99
N PHE A 1061 22.45 -37.48 -3.82
CA PHE A 1061 23.45 -37.60 -2.76
C PHE A 1061 23.34 -39.00 -2.16
N TYR A 1062 24.45 -39.73 -2.04
CA TYR A 1062 24.46 -41.06 -1.44
C TYR A 1062 24.99 -41.01 -0.01
N GLY A 1063 24.08 -41.17 0.96
CA GLY A 1063 24.42 -41.61 2.31
C GLY A 1063 24.32 -43.14 2.38
N PHE A 1064 25.33 -43.79 2.95
CA PHE A 1064 25.33 -45.22 3.23
C PHE A 1064 25.31 -45.49 4.73
N ALA A 1065 24.89 -46.69 5.10
CA ALA A 1065 25.01 -47.29 6.43
C ALA A 1065 25.47 -48.75 6.23
N LEU A 1066 26.45 -49.20 7.01
CA LEU A 1066 27.17 -50.46 6.77
C LEU A 1066 27.57 -51.09 8.11
N SER A 1067 27.14 -52.34 8.35
CA SER A 1067 27.11 -52.93 9.69
C SER A 1067 27.69 -54.35 9.79
N HIS A 1068 28.90 -54.58 9.27
CA HIS A 1068 29.71 -55.73 9.71
C HIS A 1068 31.23 -55.56 9.54
N PHE A 1069 31.99 -56.14 10.47
CA PHE A 1069 33.45 -56.25 10.41
C PHE A 1069 33.89 -57.65 9.99
N GLY A 1070 35.03 -57.74 9.31
CA GLY A 1070 35.70 -58.98 8.91
C GLY A 1070 37.12 -59.10 9.46
N LYS A 1071 37.65 -60.33 9.52
CA LYS A 1071 39.05 -60.64 9.83
C LYS A 1071 39.69 -61.31 8.61
N SER A 1072 40.81 -60.79 8.13
CA SER A 1072 41.73 -61.53 7.25
C SER A 1072 43.14 -60.93 7.30
N GLU A 1073 44.10 -61.67 6.75
CA GLU A 1073 45.53 -61.35 6.74
C GLU A 1073 45.90 -60.36 5.63
N GLY A 1074 46.90 -59.49 5.90
CA GLY A 1074 47.65 -58.75 4.88
C GLY A 1074 46.90 -57.64 4.12
N LEU A 1075 47.29 -56.38 4.35
CA LEU A 1075 46.95 -55.31 3.40
C LEU A 1075 47.76 -55.54 2.11
N SER A 1076 47.11 -55.65 0.94
CA SER A 1076 47.84 -55.81 -0.32
C SER A 1076 48.60 -54.53 -0.69
N ALA A 1077 49.72 -54.67 -1.42
CA ALA A 1077 50.54 -53.53 -1.83
C ALA A 1077 49.74 -52.51 -2.67
N ASP A 1078 48.79 -53.00 -3.48
CA ASP A 1078 47.93 -52.17 -4.34
C ASP A 1078 47.03 -51.24 -3.50
N LEU A 1079 46.53 -51.71 -2.35
CA LEU A 1079 45.72 -50.91 -1.43
C LEU A 1079 46.53 -49.81 -0.72
N ALA A 1080 47.82 -50.07 -0.43
CA ALA A 1080 48.72 -49.04 0.08
C ALA A 1080 49.02 -47.97 -1.00
N GLY A 1081 49.18 -48.39 -2.25
CA GLY A 1081 49.29 -47.48 -3.40
C GLY A 1081 48.06 -46.57 -3.53
N LEU A 1082 46.85 -47.14 -3.49
CA LEU A 1082 45.59 -46.38 -3.57
C LEU A 1082 45.40 -45.37 -2.42
N ALA A 1083 45.88 -45.68 -1.21
CA ALA A 1083 45.84 -44.74 -0.09
C ALA A 1083 46.77 -43.53 -0.29
N SER A 1084 47.90 -43.71 -1.00
CA SER A 1084 48.88 -42.64 -1.25
C SER A 1084 48.43 -41.56 -2.25
N ALA A 1085 47.36 -41.82 -3.01
CA ALA A 1085 46.82 -40.87 -3.99
C ALA A 1085 46.03 -39.69 -3.38
N GLY A 1086 45.69 -39.76 -2.08
CA GLY A 1086 44.91 -38.74 -1.39
C GLY A 1086 43.46 -38.62 -1.87
N PHE A 1087 42.71 -37.70 -1.26
CA PHE A 1087 41.33 -37.38 -1.66
C PHE A 1087 41.23 -35.91 -2.10
N THR A 1088 40.76 -35.69 -3.32
CA THR A 1088 40.48 -34.35 -3.87
C THR A 1088 38.97 -34.17 -3.99
N GLY A 1089 38.39 -33.17 -3.36
CA GLY A 1089 36.95 -32.92 -3.43
C GLY A 1089 36.38 -32.31 -2.16
N CYS A 1090 35.09 -32.56 -1.92
CA CYS A 1090 34.38 -32.09 -0.73
C CYS A 1090 33.84 -33.30 0.06
N LEU A 1091 34.00 -33.28 1.38
CA LEU A 1091 33.39 -34.24 2.31
C LEU A 1091 32.47 -33.48 3.26
N SER A 1092 31.32 -34.07 3.59
CA SER A 1092 30.35 -33.56 4.56
C SER A 1092 29.84 -34.67 5.49
N ALA A 1093 29.36 -34.27 6.67
CA ALA A 1093 28.65 -35.14 7.62
C ALA A 1093 29.37 -36.43 8.04
N VAL A 1094 30.71 -36.46 8.05
CA VAL A 1094 31.50 -37.66 8.35
C VAL A 1094 31.31 -38.11 9.80
N ARG A 1095 30.66 -39.26 9.99
CA ARG A 1095 30.36 -39.93 11.26
C ARG A 1095 30.80 -41.39 11.25
N PHE A 1096 31.34 -41.84 12.37
CA PHE A 1096 31.67 -43.24 12.67
C PHE A 1096 31.17 -43.56 14.07
N GLY A 1097 30.06 -44.30 14.18
CA GLY A 1097 29.38 -44.53 15.46
C GLY A 1097 28.95 -43.20 16.11
N SER A 1098 29.46 -42.93 17.32
CA SER A 1098 29.25 -41.67 18.06
C SER A 1098 30.28 -40.57 17.74
N PHE A 1099 31.29 -40.85 16.91
CA PHE A 1099 32.40 -39.93 16.62
C PHE A 1099 32.15 -39.17 15.30
N CYS A 1100 32.48 -37.88 15.27
CA CYS A 1100 32.34 -37.02 14.09
C CYS A 1100 33.69 -36.39 13.67
N PRO A 1101 34.60 -37.13 13.00
CA PRO A 1101 35.98 -36.70 12.77
C PRO A 1101 36.14 -35.36 12.04
N LEU A 1102 35.35 -35.12 10.99
CA LEU A 1102 35.41 -33.88 10.20
C LEU A 1102 35.00 -32.65 11.02
N LYS A 1103 33.92 -32.79 11.79
CA LYS A 1103 33.43 -31.74 12.70
C LYS A 1103 34.42 -31.41 13.80
N ALA A 1104 35.08 -32.42 14.36
CA ALA A 1104 36.15 -32.22 15.34
C ALA A 1104 37.34 -31.48 14.72
N ALA A 1105 37.82 -31.91 13.55
CA ALA A 1105 38.92 -31.25 12.84
C ALA A 1105 38.67 -29.78 12.50
N LEU A 1106 37.42 -29.42 12.16
CA LEU A 1106 37.04 -28.04 11.79
C LEU A 1106 36.80 -27.11 12.99
N LEU A 1107 36.35 -27.63 14.15
CA LEU A 1107 35.95 -26.79 15.30
C LEU A 1107 36.82 -26.93 16.56
N ARG A 1108 37.45 -28.08 16.80
CA ARG A 1108 38.26 -28.34 18.00
C ARG A 1108 39.42 -29.30 17.71
N PRO A 1109 40.63 -28.77 17.43
CA PRO A 1109 41.86 -29.56 17.41
C PRO A 1109 42.28 -29.96 18.84
N ASP A 1110 41.43 -30.73 19.53
CA ASP A 1110 41.81 -31.51 20.71
C ASP A 1110 42.93 -32.50 20.33
N GLY A 1111 43.75 -32.91 21.30
CA GLY A 1111 44.81 -33.94 21.14
C GLY A 1111 44.33 -35.35 20.78
N ARG A 1112 43.09 -35.49 20.28
CA ARG A 1112 42.52 -36.68 19.65
C ARG A 1112 42.46 -36.58 18.12
N VAL A 1113 42.69 -35.40 17.54
CA VAL A 1113 42.63 -35.17 16.10
C VAL A 1113 43.95 -34.60 15.61
N SER A 1114 44.48 -35.15 14.52
CA SER A 1114 45.57 -34.51 13.77
C SER A 1114 45.15 -34.31 12.31
N VAL A 1115 45.39 -33.10 11.81
CA VAL A 1115 45.14 -32.71 10.43
C VAL A 1115 46.50 -32.55 9.74
N ALA A 1116 46.67 -33.20 8.60
CA ALA A 1116 47.76 -32.90 7.67
C ALA A 1116 47.19 -32.14 6.47
N GLY A 1117 47.95 -31.17 5.93
CA GLY A 1117 47.46 -30.23 4.93
C GLY A 1117 46.47 -29.19 5.48
N ALA A 1118 45.90 -28.37 4.60
CA ALA A 1118 44.91 -27.35 4.95
C ALA A 1118 43.49 -27.80 4.56
N VAL A 1119 42.69 -28.25 5.54
CA VAL A 1119 41.26 -28.53 5.33
C VAL A 1119 40.48 -27.23 5.50
N VAL A 1120 39.85 -26.76 4.43
CA VAL A 1120 39.12 -25.48 4.41
C VAL A 1120 37.61 -25.75 4.49
N ALA A 1121 36.89 -25.00 5.33
CA ALA A 1121 35.44 -25.08 5.41
C ALA A 1121 34.79 -24.65 4.08
N SER A 1122 33.81 -25.42 3.59
CA SER A 1122 33.21 -25.23 2.27
C SER A 1122 31.71 -25.54 2.29
N SER A 1123 30.94 -24.97 1.38
CA SER A 1123 29.53 -25.32 1.13
C SER A 1123 29.37 -26.45 0.10
N CYS A 1124 30.47 -27.02 -0.40
CA CYS A 1124 30.51 -27.95 -1.55
C CYS A 1124 29.85 -27.42 -2.84
N ALA A 1125 29.52 -26.12 -2.93
CA ALA A 1125 29.06 -25.48 -4.15
C ALA A 1125 30.17 -25.47 -5.22
N ALA A 1126 29.81 -25.26 -6.49
CA ALA A 1126 30.81 -25.04 -7.53
C ALA A 1126 31.40 -23.63 -7.41
N PRO A 1127 32.69 -23.41 -7.73
CA PRO A 1127 33.25 -22.06 -7.79
C PRO A 1127 32.53 -21.28 -8.90
N ALA A 1128 31.89 -20.17 -8.53
CA ALA A 1128 31.56 -19.14 -9.49
C ALA A 1128 32.88 -18.52 -9.99
N GLN A 1129 33.05 -18.38 -11.30
CA GLN A 1129 34.19 -17.65 -11.83
C GLN A 1129 34.10 -16.18 -11.41
N ALA A 1130 35.22 -15.62 -10.95
CA ALA A 1130 35.31 -14.20 -10.69
C ALA A 1130 35.45 -13.44 -12.02
N ASP A 1131 34.36 -12.83 -12.46
CA ASP A 1131 34.36 -11.75 -13.45
C ASP A 1131 33.81 -10.47 -12.80
N SER A 1132 34.35 -9.33 -13.23
CA SER A 1132 34.02 -8.02 -12.65
C SER A 1132 33.16 -7.16 -13.58
N TYR A 1133 32.42 -6.23 -12.97
CA TYR A 1133 31.54 -5.21 -13.58
C TYR A 1133 30.19 -5.66 -14.19
N ALA A 1134 29.18 -4.85 -13.84
CA ALA A 1134 27.93 -4.56 -14.54
C ALA A 1134 26.92 -5.71 -14.80
N ALA A 1135 25.83 -5.70 -14.02
CA ALA A 1135 24.53 -6.23 -14.44
C ALA A 1135 23.39 -5.37 -13.87
N GLU A 1136 22.61 -4.74 -14.75
CA GLU A 1136 21.39 -4.01 -14.37
C GLU A 1136 20.14 -4.91 -14.40
N THR A 1137 19.23 -4.71 -13.43
CA THR A 1137 17.78 -4.95 -13.49
C THR A 1137 17.18 -6.39 -13.53
N THR A 1138 15.91 -6.46 -13.10
CA THR A 1138 14.87 -7.48 -13.39
C THR A 1138 14.71 -8.74 -12.54
N HIS A 1139 14.60 -8.59 -11.21
CA HIS A 1139 13.76 -9.53 -10.42
C HIS A 1139 12.26 -9.31 -10.69
N SER A 1140 11.77 -9.83 -11.83
CA SER A 1140 10.35 -10.03 -12.06
C SER A 1140 9.88 -11.33 -11.41
N LEU A 1141 8.71 -11.33 -10.76
CA LEU A 1141 8.13 -12.57 -10.20
C LEU A 1141 7.60 -13.45 -11.35
N SER A 1142 8.38 -14.46 -11.73
CA SER A 1142 7.89 -15.58 -12.54
C SER A 1142 8.37 -16.89 -11.93
N GLY A 1143 7.52 -17.48 -11.08
CA GLY A 1143 7.74 -18.79 -10.46
C GLY A 1143 7.64 -19.93 -11.48
N LYS A 1144 8.58 -20.01 -12.42
CA LYS A 1144 8.71 -21.16 -13.33
C LYS A 1144 9.60 -22.21 -12.71
N ILE A 1145 8.95 -23.20 -12.07
CA ILE A 1145 9.53 -24.48 -11.69
C ILE A 1145 10.28 -25.05 -12.91
N ARG A 1146 11.60 -25.25 -12.78
CA ARG A 1146 12.44 -25.80 -13.84
C ARG A 1146 12.88 -27.23 -13.48
N THR A 1147 11.95 -28.15 -13.62
CA THR A 1147 12.23 -29.59 -13.65
C THR A 1147 13.31 -29.91 -14.70
N THR A 1148 14.16 -30.90 -14.41
CA THR A 1148 15.23 -31.32 -15.32
C THR A 1148 14.66 -31.89 -16.61
N ALA A 1149 15.21 -31.46 -17.75
CA ALA A 1149 14.64 -31.73 -19.07
C ALA A 1149 14.99 -33.14 -19.58
N ALA A 1150 14.14 -34.13 -19.26
CA ALA A 1150 14.22 -35.49 -19.82
C ALA A 1150 12.86 -36.11 -20.23
N PHE A 1151 11.72 -35.47 -19.92
CA PHE A 1151 10.38 -36.07 -20.13
C PHE A 1151 9.31 -35.28 -20.91
N PRO A 1152 9.55 -34.11 -21.55
CA PRO A 1152 8.45 -33.34 -22.17
C PRO A 1152 7.77 -34.09 -23.32
N GLY A 1153 8.49 -34.92 -24.09
CA GLY A 1153 7.92 -35.71 -25.18
C GLY A 1153 6.92 -36.76 -24.70
N VAL A 1154 7.27 -37.53 -23.65
CA VAL A 1154 6.39 -38.60 -23.13
C VAL A 1154 5.14 -38.02 -22.48
N ILE A 1155 5.28 -36.96 -21.68
CA ILE A 1155 4.13 -36.33 -21.01
C ILE A 1155 3.21 -35.65 -22.03
N ALA A 1156 3.75 -34.98 -23.06
CA ALA A 1156 2.94 -34.42 -24.14
C ALA A 1156 2.19 -35.51 -24.92
N VAL A 1157 2.83 -36.65 -25.21
CA VAL A 1157 2.18 -37.79 -25.89
C VAL A 1157 1.10 -38.43 -25.01
N VAL A 1158 1.33 -38.61 -23.70
CA VAL A 1158 0.30 -39.15 -22.78
C VAL A 1158 -0.87 -38.19 -22.65
N ILE A 1159 -0.64 -36.89 -22.48
CA ILE A 1159 -1.71 -35.87 -22.46
C ILE A 1159 -2.45 -35.85 -23.80
N PHE A 1160 -1.76 -35.92 -24.93
CA PHE A 1160 -2.39 -35.97 -26.25
C PHE A 1160 -3.24 -37.23 -26.44
N ILE A 1161 -2.77 -38.40 -25.99
CA ILE A 1161 -3.54 -39.66 -26.00
C ILE A 1161 -4.77 -39.56 -25.08
N VAL A 1162 -4.63 -39.00 -23.87
CA VAL A 1162 -5.76 -38.81 -22.93
C VAL A 1162 -6.78 -37.80 -23.48
N VAL A 1163 -6.34 -36.70 -24.09
CA VAL A 1163 -7.21 -35.72 -24.73
C VAL A 1163 -7.87 -36.29 -25.98
N CYS A 1164 -7.17 -37.08 -26.79
CA CYS A 1164 -7.77 -37.79 -27.92
C CYS A 1164 -8.78 -38.85 -27.46
N ALA A 1165 -8.48 -39.63 -26.42
CA ALA A 1165 -9.39 -40.60 -25.84
C ALA A 1165 -10.63 -39.91 -25.24
N ALA A 1166 -10.47 -38.80 -24.53
CA ALA A 1166 -11.56 -38.00 -24.00
C ALA A 1166 -12.39 -37.34 -25.11
N ALA A 1167 -11.76 -36.87 -26.20
CA ALA A 1167 -12.45 -36.33 -27.36
C ALA A 1167 -13.22 -37.41 -28.14
N ILE A 1168 -12.65 -38.61 -28.30
CA ILE A 1168 -13.32 -39.78 -28.88
C ILE A 1168 -14.51 -40.19 -27.99
N LEU A 1169 -14.32 -40.28 -26.67
CA LEU A 1169 -15.37 -40.63 -25.73
C LEU A 1169 -16.49 -39.58 -25.69
N ALA A 1170 -16.15 -38.28 -25.69
CA ALA A 1170 -17.11 -37.18 -25.78
C ALA A 1170 -17.87 -37.21 -27.11
N ARG A 1171 -17.20 -37.48 -28.23
CA ARG A 1171 -17.83 -37.65 -29.54
C ARG A 1171 -18.77 -38.87 -29.56
N PHE A 1172 -18.37 -39.97 -28.94
CA PHE A 1172 -19.20 -41.18 -28.78
C PHE A 1172 -20.43 -40.90 -27.91
N ILE A 1173 -20.29 -40.15 -26.81
CA ILE A 1173 -21.38 -39.71 -25.93
C ILE A 1173 -22.33 -38.76 -26.66
N CYS A 1174 -21.83 -37.79 -27.43
CA CYS A 1174 -22.67 -36.88 -28.21
C CYS A 1174 -23.45 -37.62 -29.33
N ILE A 1175 -22.81 -38.51 -30.07
CA ILE A 1175 -23.47 -39.35 -31.09
C ILE A 1175 -24.56 -40.24 -30.45
N ARG A 1176 -24.35 -40.72 -29.21
CA ARG A 1176 -25.38 -41.43 -28.43
C ARG A 1176 -26.47 -40.53 -27.84
N LYS A 1177 -26.29 -39.20 -27.85
CA LYS A 1177 -27.26 -38.23 -27.29
C LYS A 1177 -28.24 -37.70 -28.34
N GLU A 1178 -27.83 -37.66 -29.61
CA GLU A 1178 -28.73 -37.37 -30.74
C GLU A 1178 -29.70 -38.52 -31.03
N THR A 1179 -29.29 -39.77 -30.79
CA THR A 1179 -30.12 -40.98 -31.00
C THR A 1179 -31.23 -41.19 -29.97
N TYR A 1180 -31.31 -40.37 -28.91
CA TYR A 1180 -32.30 -40.52 -27.82
C TYR A 1180 -33.33 -39.39 -27.71
N ARG A 1181 -33.30 -38.37 -28.61
CA ARG A 1181 -34.18 -37.19 -28.51
C ARG A 1181 -35.38 -37.20 -29.47
N ASN A 1182 -35.49 -38.20 -30.36
CA ASN A 1182 -36.57 -38.32 -31.35
C ASN A 1182 -37.40 -39.60 -31.15
N GLN A 1183 -38.15 -39.71 -30.05
CA GLN A 1183 -39.32 -40.59 -30.02
C GLN A 1183 -40.46 -40.08 -29.12
N GLU A 1184 -41.42 -39.45 -29.79
CA GLU A 1184 -42.86 -39.26 -29.53
C GLU A 1184 -43.45 -39.01 -28.12
N VAL A 1185 -44.27 -37.96 -28.11
CA VAL A 1185 -45.35 -37.67 -27.15
C VAL A 1185 -46.54 -38.62 -27.36
N LYS A 1186 -47.16 -39.11 -26.27
CA LYS A 1186 -48.62 -39.30 -26.14
C LYS A 1186 -49.05 -39.44 -24.67
N ALA A 1187 -50.35 -39.31 -24.41
CA ALA A 1187 -50.91 -39.08 -23.08
C ALA A 1187 -52.06 -40.05 -22.72
N ALA A 1188 -52.28 -40.28 -21.42
CA ALA A 1188 -53.61 -40.48 -20.80
C ALA A 1188 -53.52 -40.58 -19.25
N GLN A 1189 -54.59 -40.17 -18.56
CA GLN A 1189 -54.98 -40.61 -17.20
C GLN A 1189 -56.13 -41.65 -17.34
N PRO A 1190 -56.81 -42.18 -16.28
CA PRO A 1190 -56.57 -42.14 -14.81
C PRO A 1190 -56.59 -43.56 -14.16
N GLY A 1191 -56.59 -43.66 -12.81
CA GLY A 1191 -57.25 -44.80 -12.12
C GLY A 1191 -56.63 -45.38 -10.84
N ASP A 1192 -56.91 -44.75 -9.69
CA ASP A 1192 -57.37 -45.33 -8.38
C ASP A 1192 -56.66 -46.54 -7.67
N GLY A 1193 -56.86 -46.72 -6.34
CA GLY A 1193 -56.69 -48.06 -5.72
C GLY A 1193 -56.14 -48.31 -4.29
N SER A 1194 -56.49 -47.55 -3.23
CA SER A 1194 -56.43 -47.98 -1.78
C SER A 1194 -55.03 -48.18 -1.10
N ALA A 1195 -54.83 -48.22 0.23
CA ALA A 1195 -55.71 -48.16 1.43
C ALA A 1195 -55.03 -47.53 2.70
N PHE A 1196 -55.79 -47.27 3.78
CA PHE A 1196 -55.42 -46.63 5.08
C PHE A 1196 -55.07 -47.65 6.22
N PRO A 1197 -54.47 -47.25 7.39
CA PRO A 1197 -55.12 -46.53 8.54
C PRO A 1197 -54.44 -45.18 8.93
N PHE A 1198 -55.10 -44.12 9.43
CA PHE A 1198 -55.68 -43.85 10.78
C PHE A 1198 -54.67 -43.87 11.96
N SER A 1199 -54.66 -42.96 12.96
CA SER A 1199 -55.53 -41.82 13.36
C SER A 1199 -54.72 -40.81 14.23
N GLY A 1200 -55.14 -39.55 14.51
CA GLY A 1200 -56.37 -38.84 14.17
C GLY A 1200 -56.40 -37.36 14.66
N GLN A 1201 -57.47 -36.64 14.31
CA GLN A 1201 -57.80 -35.23 14.64
C GLN A 1201 -58.73 -35.17 15.90
N PRO A 1202 -59.42 -34.07 16.33
CA PRO A 1202 -59.83 -32.82 15.64
C PRO A 1202 -59.47 -31.53 16.44
N ASP A 1203 -59.98 -30.31 16.21
CA ASP A 1203 -61.09 -29.83 15.36
C ASP A 1203 -60.85 -28.42 14.78
N SER A 1204 -61.84 -27.90 14.03
CA SER A 1204 -61.73 -26.74 13.13
C SER A 1204 -62.55 -25.51 13.53
N LEU A 1205 -62.17 -24.32 13.02
CA LEU A 1205 -63.05 -23.46 12.20
C LEU A 1205 -62.32 -22.21 11.65
N SER A 1206 -62.99 -21.50 10.74
CA SER A 1206 -62.49 -20.42 9.86
C SER A 1206 -62.81 -19.01 10.35
N VAL A 1207 -62.06 -17.99 9.88
CA VAL A 1207 -62.58 -16.75 9.22
C VAL A 1207 -61.43 -15.87 8.69
N GLN A 1208 -61.77 -14.85 7.89
CA GLN A 1208 -60.86 -13.94 7.16
C GLN A 1208 -60.23 -12.84 8.05
N SER A 1209 -59.11 -12.26 7.56
CA SER A 1209 -58.76 -10.83 7.61
C SER A 1209 -58.86 -10.04 8.93
N GLU A 1210 -57.71 -9.65 9.52
CA GLU A 1210 -57.31 -8.23 9.64
C GLU A 1210 -55.86 -8.03 10.13
N ASN A 1211 -55.40 -6.77 10.21
CA ASN A 1211 -54.04 -6.37 10.61
C ASN A 1211 -53.91 -6.15 12.13
N GLN A 1212 -52.74 -6.48 12.70
CA GLN A 1212 -51.94 -5.64 13.64
C GLN A 1212 -50.58 -6.35 13.90
N LYS A 1213 -49.44 -5.72 13.56
CA LYS A 1213 -48.64 -4.72 14.32
C LYS A 1213 -47.85 -5.28 15.51
N GLU A 1214 -46.52 -5.25 15.36
CA GLU A 1214 -45.51 -4.74 16.32
C GLU A 1214 -45.41 -5.47 17.69
N PHE A 1215 -44.33 -5.38 18.49
CA PHE A 1215 -43.25 -4.40 18.65
C PHE A 1215 -41.91 -5.08 18.98
N PHE A 1216 -40.78 -4.52 18.49
CA PHE A 1216 -39.47 -4.26 19.15
C PHE A 1216 -38.76 -5.40 19.92
N ILE A 1217 -37.43 -5.48 19.98
CA ILE A 1217 -36.42 -4.41 20.14
C ILE A 1217 -35.64 -4.12 18.85
#